data_AF-A0A117N3Q2-F1
#
_entry.id   AF-A0A117N3Q2-F1
#
_cell.length_a   1.000
_cell.length_b   1.000
_cell.length_c   1.000
_cell.angle_alpha   90.00
_cell.angle_beta   90.00
_cell.angle_gamma   90.00
#
_symmetry.space_group_name_H-M   'P 1'
#
loop_
_entity.id
_entity.type
_entity.pdbx_description
1 polymer ?
#
loop_
_entity_poly.entity_id
_entity_poly.type
_entity_poly.pdbx_seq_one_letter_code
_entity_poly.pdbx_strand_id
1 'polypeptide(L)'
;MAEWLSTVEFAALVGIRRQVAHRALVLRRWRKNALEVRKLNGRRGGNGGEQYQVNSASLPLEYQHRLKASQTPVGNQSKSITGRTAENAWWLDYLGPALQYPAKSTGRADVFAELAGKPTRNWEGRAVSYCLRTLQRHAARFDEGMKVGRHGRSDKGKKRVVISREWDKLVPFDASTRTKIAEDLKQEIRGLLKGGMSWGHTLKEAEKFLIDATRAWGFRPGDPNVLERACSVPIELVSAELHFRNVHRFKRDHKAYDDRRPRIRRTVAGMQPMELVVGDVHPVDIHLTRPDGTVATARLIGFLDWATQRLWIGLIFFEKRGGVQNRDVIEVLASMIEAWGMPQSLYVDNGAEFGFTAFLDDAMQLTVQSFHGPSRSTRVINALPYNASAKPIERLFGDLETRYFSTAPGHIGGNRMSKKREAIDRTVAPFGAFEDAVPAIEGFVRTYNHTAQGQKSALKGLSPEATYRKHLEAGWAPTAMSRDEVRAACARTEERSVIQGAISVGGRHWTCPELQAYQYEKIWVRVPAYHTPAELLLLDRHGERVGIASPDIEFHPLDKRGAKTSAQRAKVHWQAVRDLDRSAPDIDVAARLIARGEAQPDTIPNEPVGVVSYDPEKRPARIVMPKRPLPADECRREQDERISTQLDLAKRILG
;
A
#
# COMPACT_ATOMS: atom_id res chain seq x y z
N MET A 1 -6.71 37.74 6.98
CA MET A 1 -5.91 38.97 7.20
C MET A 1 -6.86 40.15 7.15
N ALA A 2 -6.76 41.07 8.12
CA ALA A 2 -7.59 42.27 8.17
C ALA A 2 -7.26 43.20 6.98
N GLU A 3 -8.28 43.65 6.26
CA GLU A 3 -8.14 44.44 5.03
C GLU A 3 -8.64 45.86 5.27
N TRP A 4 -7.91 46.88 4.78
CA TRP A 4 -8.28 48.27 4.96
C TRP A 4 -9.07 48.76 3.75
N LEU A 5 -10.36 49.04 3.94
CA LEU A 5 -11.26 49.50 2.89
C LEU A 5 -11.21 51.03 2.76
N SER A 6 -11.14 51.53 1.52
CA SER A 6 -11.29 52.94 1.22
C SER A 6 -12.71 53.45 1.52
N THR A 7 -12.88 54.77 1.60
CA THR A 7 -14.21 55.37 1.79
C THR A 7 -15.21 54.96 0.70
N VAL A 8 -14.74 54.72 -0.53
CA VAL A 8 -15.59 54.31 -1.67
C VAL A 8 -16.00 52.85 -1.55
N GLU A 9 -15.06 51.97 -1.21
CA GLU A 9 -15.34 50.54 -0.99
C GLU A 9 -16.26 50.32 0.21
N PHE A 10 -16.04 51.06 1.30
CA PHE A 10 -16.94 51.05 2.45
C PHE A 10 -18.35 51.55 2.08
N ALA A 11 -18.45 52.63 1.30
CA ALA A 11 -19.73 53.15 0.82
C ALA A 11 -20.49 52.10 -0.04
N ALA A 12 -19.78 51.41 -0.92
CA ALA A 12 -20.34 50.36 -1.77
C ALA A 12 -20.78 49.12 -0.95
N LEU A 13 -19.95 48.66 -0.01
CA LEU A 13 -20.24 47.50 0.84
C LEU A 13 -21.48 47.71 1.71
N VAL A 14 -21.66 48.93 2.20
CA VAL A 14 -22.79 49.31 3.07
C VAL A 14 -24.01 49.79 2.27
N GLY A 15 -23.85 50.14 0.99
CA GLY A 15 -24.92 50.61 0.11
C GLY A 15 -25.34 52.05 0.38
N ILE A 16 -24.38 52.93 0.72
CA ILE A 16 -24.63 54.33 1.08
C ILE A 16 -23.85 55.29 0.18
N ARG A 17 -24.27 56.56 0.15
CA ARG A 17 -23.55 57.61 -0.60
C ARG A 17 -22.18 57.88 0.02
N ARG A 18 -21.17 58.13 -0.82
CA ARG A 18 -19.77 58.42 -0.42
C ARG A 18 -19.65 59.50 0.67
N GLN A 19 -20.46 60.55 0.62
CA GLN A 19 -20.45 61.64 1.62
C GLN A 19 -20.86 61.15 3.02
N VAL A 20 -21.83 60.22 3.09
CA VAL A 20 -22.30 59.62 4.36
C VAL A 20 -21.24 58.67 4.91
N ALA A 21 -20.62 57.86 4.04
CA ALA A 21 -19.50 57.01 4.39
C ALA A 21 -18.32 57.83 4.93
N HIS A 22 -17.96 58.93 4.27
CA HIS A 22 -16.90 59.82 4.71
C HIS A 22 -17.16 60.39 6.12
N ARG A 23 -18.37 60.89 6.39
CA ARG A 23 -18.76 61.37 7.74
C ARG A 23 -18.65 60.26 8.79
N ALA A 24 -19.09 59.04 8.48
CA ALA A 24 -19.00 57.91 9.40
C ALA A 24 -17.54 57.54 9.75
N LEU A 25 -16.63 57.63 8.77
CA LEU A 25 -15.21 57.37 8.97
C LEU A 25 -14.52 58.48 9.78
N VAL A 26 -14.88 59.75 9.54
CA VAL A 26 -14.39 60.89 10.34
C VAL A 26 -14.84 60.76 11.80
N LEU A 27 -16.11 60.40 12.02
CA LEU A 27 -16.67 60.17 13.37
C LEU A 27 -16.24 58.83 13.99
N ARG A 28 -15.49 57.99 13.25
CA ARG A 28 -15.06 56.64 13.65
C ARG A 28 -16.19 55.76 14.18
N ARG A 29 -17.39 55.93 13.65
CA ARG A 29 -18.59 55.26 14.13
C ARG A 29 -19.58 55.06 13.01
N TRP A 30 -20.14 53.86 12.93
CA TRP A 30 -21.24 53.53 12.03
C TRP A 30 -22.35 52.86 12.81
N ARG A 31 -23.51 53.52 12.88
CA ARG A 31 -24.62 53.16 13.76
C ARG A 31 -24.14 53.06 15.23
N LYS A 32 -24.38 51.93 15.89
CA LYS A 32 -23.96 51.67 17.27
C LYS A 32 -22.55 51.08 17.41
N ASN A 33 -21.82 50.89 16.31
CA ASN A 33 -20.51 50.23 16.31
C ASN A 33 -19.37 51.24 16.10
N ALA A 34 -18.33 51.13 16.93
CA ALA A 34 -17.09 51.87 16.74
C ALA A 34 -16.30 51.28 15.57
N LEU A 35 -15.73 52.14 14.73
CA LEU A 35 -14.93 51.76 13.58
C LEU A 35 -13.46 52.06 13.84
N GLU A 36 -12.59 51.14 13.46
CA GLU A 36 -11.15 51.38 13.46
C GLU A 36 -10.77 52.05 12.13
N VAL A 37 -10.47 53.34 12.19
CA VAL A 37 -10.23 54.19 11.02
C VAL A 37 -8.83 54.78 11.07
N ARG A 38 -8.11 54.68 9.95
CA ARG A 38 -6.82 55.38 9.75
C ARG A 38 -6.94 56.47 8.71
N LYS A 39 -6.21 57.55 8.93
CA LYS A 39 -6.06 58.66 7.99
C LYS A 39 -4.80 58.43 7.16
N LEU A 40 -4.90 58.58 5.84
CA LEU A 40 -3.73 58.50 4.96
C LEU A 40 -3.10 59.89 4.83
N ASN A 41 -1.95 60.08 5.46
CA ASN A 41 -1.21 61.34 5.38
C ASN A 41 -0.55 61.48 4.00
N GLY A 42 -0.69 62.65 3.37
CA GLY A 42 0.03 63.01 2.13
C GLY A 42 -0.70 62.75 0.80
N ARG A 43 -1.94 62.26 0.78
CA ARG A 43 -2.77 62.15 -0.45
C ARG A 43 -4.05 62.97 -0.31
N ARG A 44 -4.08 64.15 -0.93
CA ARG A 44 -5.32 64.96 -1.08
C ARG A 44 -6.24 64.23 -2.05
N GLY A 45 -7.44 63.85 -1.61
CA GLY A 45 -8.51 63.49 -2.55
C GLY A 45 -8.95 64.74 -3.32
N GLY A 46 -9.56 64.57 -4.51
CA GLY A 46 -10.02 65.68 -5.35
C GLY A 46 -10.73 66.81 -4.58
N ASN A 47 -10.61 68.05 -5.08
CA ASN A 47 -10.94 69.32 -4.41
C ASN A 47 -10.65 69.35 -2.89
N GLY A 48 -9.48 68.84 -2.48
CA GLY A 48 -8.81 69.21 -1.23
C GLY A 48 -9.19 68.43 0.04
N GLY A 49 -10.00 67.36 -0.05
CA GLY A 49 -10.45 66.61 1.13
C GLY A 49 -9.50 65.50 1.63
N GLU A 50 -9.50 65.26 2.94
CA GLU A 50 -8.73 64.21 3.62
C GLU A 50 -9.23 62.79 3.29
N GLN A 51 -8.32 61.81 3.19
CA GLN A 51 -8.67 60.41 2.88
C GLN A 51 -8.62 59.50 4.11
N TYR A 52 -9.67 58.70 4.29
CA TYR A 52 -9.84 57.76 5.41
C TYR A 52 -10.05 56.33 4.91
N GLN A 53 -9.49 55.36 5.64
CA GLN A 53 -9.70 53.92 5.43
C GLN A 53 -10.19 53.27 6.73
N VAL A 54 -11.04 52.25 6.61
CA VAL A 54 -11.58 51.47 7.74
C VAL A 54 -11.09 50.04 7.72
N ASN A 55 -10.72 49.51 8.88
CA ASN A 55 -10.35 48.11 9.02
C ASN A 55 -11.59 47.22 8.90
N SER A 56 -11.57 46.26 7.97
CA SER A 56 -12.67 45.33 7.74
C SER A 56 -13.05 44.50 8.97
N ALA A 57 -12.11 44.26 9.89
CA ALA A 57 -12.37 43.55 11.15
C ALA A 57 -13.19 44.37 12.16
N SER A 58 -13.22 45.70 12.03
CA SER A 58 -14.03 46.59 12.89
C SER A 58 -15.45 46.80 12.40
N LEU A 59 -15.80 46.26 11.23
CA LEU A 59 -17.14 46.37 10.68
C LEU A 59 -18.13 45.46 11.43
N PRO A 60 -19.43 45.82 11.49
CA PRO A 60 -20.47 44.90 11.94
C PRO A 60 -20.41 43.56 11.19
N LEU A 61 -20.71 42.45 11.90
CA LEU A 61 -20.60 41.09 11.38
C LEU A 61 -21.29 40.90 10.02
N GLU A 62 -22.46 41.53 9.83
CA GLU A 62 -23.22 41.52 8.58
C GLU A 62 -22.38 41.98 7.36
N TYR A 63 -21.56 43.02 7.52
CA TYR A 63 -20.73 43.56 6.45
C TYR A 63 -19.44 42.77 6.29
N GLN A 64 -18.91 42.16 7.36
CA GLN A 64 -17.79 41.22 7.25
C GLN A 64 -18.19 39.98 6.44
N HIS A 65 -19.40 39.46 6.65
CA HIS A 65 -19.93 38.33 5.87
C HIS A 65 -20.17 38.73 4.40
N ARG A 66 -20.71 39.92 4.13
CA ARG A 66 -20.84 40.44 2.76
C ARG A 66 -19.50 40.62 2.06
N LEU A 67 -18.49 41.12 2.78
CA LEU A 67 -17.13 41.26 2.25
C LEU A 67 -16.53 39.89 1.92
N LYS A 68 -16.62 38.91 2.84
CA LYS A 68 -16.19 37.53 2.58
C LYS A 68 -16.93 36.88 1.41
N ALA A 69 -18.24 37.11 1.28
CA ALA A 69 -19.03 36.62 0.15
C ALA A 69 -18.56 37.22 -1.18
N SER A 70 -18.23 38.52 -1.21
CA SER A 70 -17.66 39.20 -2.39
C SER A 70 -16.22 38.78 -2.71
N GLN A 71 -15.50 38.16 -1.76
CA GLN A 71 -14.13 37.68 -1.89
C GLN A 71 -14.02 36.17 -2.14
N THR A 72 -15.14 35.47 -2.26
CA THR A 72 -15.14 34.05 -2.65
C THR A 72 -14.50 33.93 -4.04
N PRO A 73 -13.46 33.10 -4.21
CA PRO A 73 -12.71 33.05 -5.45
C PRO A 73 -13.60 32.50 -6.56
N VAL A 74 -13.94 33.35 -7.53
CA VAL A 74 -14.47 32.92 -8.82
C VAL A 74 -13.41 32.00 -9.41
N GLY A 75 -13.72 30.70 -9.39
CA GLY A 75 -12.88 29.66 -9.93
C GLY A 75 -12.39 30.02 -11.33
N ASN A 76 -11.12 29.70 -11.56
CA ASN A 76 -10.41 29.73 -12.82
C ASN A 76 -11.34 29.46 -14.02
N GLN A 77 -11.86 30.53 -14.61
CA GLN A 77 -12.12 30.60 -16.03
C GLN A 77 -10.94 31.33 -16.66
N SER A 78 -9.84 30.61 -16.82
CA SER A 78 -8.97 30.86 -17.98
C SER A 78 -9.74 30.42 -19.22
N LYS A 79 -10.74 31.22 -19.61
CA LYS A 79 -11.00 31.43 -21.02
C LYS A 79 -10.12 32.60 -21.37
N SER A 80 -9.05 32.35 -22.12
CA SER A 80 -8.37 33.43 -22.82
C SER A 80 -9.46 34.21 -23.56
N ILE A 81 -9.76 35.45 -23.15
CA ILE A 81 -10.52 36.37 -23.98
C ILE A 81 -9.54 36.82 -25.06
N THR A 82 -9.22 35.91 -25.96
CA THR A 82 -8.48 36.19 -27.17
C THR A 82 -9.50 36.64 -28.23
N GLY A 83 -9.27 37.84 -28.76
CA GLY A 83 -9.98 38.37 -29.91
C GLY A 83 -11.22 39.21 -29.58
N ARG A 84 -11.25 40.40 -30.17
CA ARG A 84 -12.35 41.36 -30.29
C ARG A 84 -12.94 41.98 -29.01
N THR A 85 -13.29 41.23 -27.98
CA THR A 85 -13.92 41.81 -26.77
C THR A 85 -12.89 42.55 -25.92
N ALA A 86 -11.70 41.96 -25.74
CA ALA A 86 -10.58 42.60 -25.07
C ALA A 86 -10.04 43.81 -25.86
N GLU A 87 -9.96 43.71 -27.18
CA GLU A 87 -9.55 44.80 -28.08
C GLU A 87 -10.54 45.98 -28.02
N ASN A 88 -11.84 45.71 -28.14
CA ASN A 88 -12.86 46.77 -28.08
C ASN A 88 -12.92 47.45 -26.71
N ALA A 89 -12.86 46.67 -25.63
CA ALA A 89 -12.86 47.20 -24.26
C ALA A 89 -11.62 48.06 -23.99
N TRP A 90 -10.45 47.61 -24.46
CA TRP A 90 -9.21 48.37 -24.35
C TRP A 90 -9.28 49.69 -25.13
N TRP A 91 -9.79 49.68 -26.36
CA TRP A 91 -9.94 50.90 -27.15
C TRP A 91 -10.94 51.88 -26.54
N LEU A 92 -12.02 51.38 -25.94
CA LEU A 92 -13.01 52.21 -25.24
C LEU A 92 -12.40 52.89 -24.01
N ASP A 93 -11.61 52.15 -23.23
CA ASP A 93 -10.89 52.67 -22.07
C ASP A 93 -9.81 53.69 -22.48
N TYR A 94 -8.98 53.34 -23.45
CA TYR A 94 -7.87 54.15 -23.93
C TYR A 94 -8.33 55.47 -24.60
N LEU A 95 -9.44 55.45 -25.34
CA LEU A 95 -10.04 56.65 -25.95
C LEU A 95 -11.08 57.33 -25.06
N GLY A 96 -11.40 56.75 -23.90
CA GLY A 96 -12.42 57.23 -22.97
C GLY A 96 -12.31 58.73 -22.64
N PRO A 97 -11.12 59.26 -22.31
CA PRO A 97 -10.94 60.68 -22.05
C PRO A 97 -11.30 61.59 -23.24
N ALA A 98 -11.06 61.13 -24.47
CA ALA A 98 -11.40 61.88 -25.67
C ALA A 98 -12.89 61.77 -26.02
N LEU A 99 -13.50 60.61 -25.78
CA LEU A 99 -14.92 60.34 -26.05
C LEU A 99 -15.88 61.10 -25.11
N GLN A 100 -15.39 61.66 -24.00
CA GLN A 100 -16.17 62.53 -23.11
C GLN A 100 -16.51 63.89 -23.74
N TYR A 101 -15.75 64.30 -24.74
CA TYR A 101 -15.97 65.55 -25.46
C TYR A 101 -16.78 65.31 -26.74
N PRO A 102 -17.66 66.26 -27.13
CA PRO A 102 -18.41 66.17 -28.38
C PRO A 102 -17.48 66.00 -29.59
N ALA A 103 -17.95 65.28 -30.60
CA ALA A 103 -17.22 65.11 -31.85
C ALA A 103 -16.80 66.47 -32.43
N LYS A 104 -15.56 66.57 -32.94
CA LYS A 104 -14.96 67.79 -33.51
C LYS A 104 -14.77 68.99 -32.57
N SER A 105 -14.89 68.80 -31.25
CA SER A 105 -14.58 69.87 -30.28
C SER A 105 -13.07 70.07 -30.09
N THR A 106 -12.66 71.29 -29.73
CA THR A 106 -11.26 71.65 -29.44
C THR A 106 -10.70 70.80 -28.30
N GLY A 107 -11.49 70.59 -27.22
CA GLY A 107 -11.08 69.74 -26.09
C GLY A 107 -10.82 68.29 -26.46
N ARG A 108 -11.50 67.76 -27.49
CA ARG A 108 -11.23 66.41 -28.01
C ARG A 108 -9.95 66.36 -28.84
N ALA A 109 -9.64 67.42 -29.58
CA ALA A 109 -8.41 67.52 -30.37
C ALA A 109 -7.17 67.60 -29.48
N ASP A 110 -7.25 68.34 -28.37
CA ASP A 110 -6.16 68.48 -27.40
C ASP A 110 -5.84 67.13 -26.73
N VAL A 111 -6.87 66.38 -26.32
CA VAL A 111 -6.69 65.03 -25.73
C VAL A 111 -6.09 64.06 -26.76
N PHE A 112 -6.49 64.13 -28.03
CA PHE A 112 -5.87 63.29 -29.06
C PHE A 112 -4.42 63.68 -29.36
N ALA A 113 -4.08 64.98 -29.34
CA ALA A 113 -2.71 65.45 -29.49
C ALA A 113 -1.84 64.96 -28.33
N GLU A 114 -2.41 64.93 -27.12
CA GLU A 114 -1.74 64.40 -25.94
C GLU A 114 -1.53 62.88 -26.00
N LEU A 115 -2.50 62.12 -26.50
CA LEU A 115 -2.40 60.66 -26.61
C LEU A 115 -1.53 60.21 -27.79
N ALA A 116 -1.44 61.02 -28.86
CA ALA A 116 -0.69 60.68 -30.06
C ALA A 116 0.80 60.49 -29.76
N GLY A 117 1.37 59.37 -30.20
CA GLY A 117 2.79 59.06 -30.03
C GLY A 117 3.20 58.63 -28.62
N LYS A 118 2.33 58.73 -27.60
CA LYS A 118 2.63 58.23 -26.25
C LYS A 118 2.69 56.69 -26.24
N PRO A 119 3.76 56.09 -25.70
CA PRO A 119 3.87 54.64 -25.58
C PRO A 119 2.85 54.12 -24.57
N THR A 120 2.10 53.08 -24.96
CA THR A 120 1.11 52.39 -24.14
C THR A 120 1.22 50.87 -24.35
N ARG A 121 0.56 50.08 -23.50
CA ARG A 121 0.41 48.64 -23.70
C ARG A 121 -0.96 48.34 -24.27
N ASN A 122 -1.01 47.68 -25.43
CA ASN A 122 -2.27 47.27 -26.04
C ASN A 122 -2.93 46.09 -25.31
N TRP A 123 -4.11 45.65 -25.76
CA TRP A 123 -4.86 44.51 -25.22
C TRP A 123 -4.13 43.15 -25.28
N GLU A 124 -3.00 43.06 -25.98
CA GLU A 124 -2.10 41.90 -26.03
C GLU A 124 -0.86 42.08 -25.13
N GLY A 125 -0.77 43.19 -24.40
CA GLY A 125 0.35 43.53 -23.52
C GLY A 125 1.60 44.05 -24.23
N ARG A 126 1.53 44.33 -25.55
CA ARG A 126 2.65 44.83 -26.35
C ARG A 126 2.79 46.34 -26.23
N ALA A 127 4.03 46.82 -26.12
CA ALA A 127 4.34 48.24 -26.16
C ALA A 127 4.11 48.78 -27.57
N VAL A 128 3.22 49.77 -27.70
CA VAL A 128 2.81 50.38 -28.96
C VAL A 128 2.60 51.89 -28.76
N SER A 129 2.69 52.66 -29.84
CA SER A 129 2.23 54.05 -29.88
C SER A 129 1.37 54.24 -31.13
N TYR A 130 0.36 55.10 -31.03
CA TYR A 130 -0.60 55.32 -32.11
C TYR A 130 -0.49 56.76 -32.62
N CYS A 131 -0.55 56.92 -33.94
CA CYS A 131 -0.60 58.25 -34.55
C CYS A 131 -1.99 58.87 -34.40
N LEU A 132 -2.04 60.20 -34.46
CA LEU A 132 -3.27 61.00 -34.32
C LEU A 132 -4.41 60.49 -35.22
N ARG A 133 -4.10 60.18 -36.48
CA ARG A 133 -5.06 59.65 -37.47
C ARG A 133 -5.69 58.32 -37.03
N THR A 134 -4.93 57.47 -36.35
CA THR A 134 -5.44 56.18 -35.86
C THR A 134 -6.41 56.40 -34.70
N LEU A 135 -6.05 57.25 -33.75
CA LEU A 135 -6.91 57.60 -32.61
C LEU A 135 -8.25 58.18 -33.07
N GLN A 136 -8.20 59.15 -33.99
CA GLN A 136 -9.40 59.78 -34.58
C GLN A 136 -10.29 58.76 -35.31
N ARG A 137 -9.70 57.88 -36.13
CA ARG A 137 -10.44 56.83 -36.85
C ARG A 137 -11.15 55.86 -35.92
N HIS A 138 -10.50 55.45 -34.83
CA HIS A 138 -11.10 54.54 -33.86
C HIS A 138 -12.17 55.24 -33.02
N ALA A 139 -11.98 56.50 -32.67
CA ALA A 139 -12.98 57.28 -31.94
C ALA A 139 -14.24 57.55 -32.77
N ALA A 140 -14.10 57.86 -34.07
CA ALA A 140 -15.24 58.04 -34.98
C ALA A 140 -16.13 56.78 -35.06
N ARG A 141 -15.52 55.58 -35.04
CA ARG A 141 -16.26 54.32 -34.99
C ARG A 141 -17.08 54.17 -33.71
N PHE A 142 -16.60 54.66 -32.58
CA PHE A 142 -17.38 54.66 -31.32
C PHE A 142 -18.50 55.69 -31.36
N ASP A 143 -18.29 56.87 -31.95
CA ASP A 143 -19.34 57.88 -32.13
C ASP A 143 -20.50 57.33 -33.01
N GLU A 144 -20.19 56.46 -33.97
CA GLU A 144 -21.16 55.76 -34.85
C GLU A 144 -21.76 54.48 -34.20
N GLY A 145 -21.46 54.20 -32.93
CA GLY A 145 -21.94 53.01 -32.21
C GLY A 145 -21.33 51.68 -32.68
N MET A 146 -20.25 51.71 -33.48
CA MET A 146 -19.58 50.52 -33.99
C MET A 146 -18.56 49.96 -33.00
N LYS A 147 -18.53 48.62 -32.88
CA LYS A 147 -17.49 47.91 -32.11
C LYS A 147 -16.17 47.85 -32.89
N VAL A 148 -15.08 48.27 -32.24
CA VAL A 148 -13.71 48.22 -32.75
C VAL A 148 -13.11 46.84 -32.51
N GLY A 149 -12.62 46.21 -33.58
CA GLY A 149 -11.79 45.00 -33.52
C GLY A 149 -11.96 44.12 -34.75
N ARG A 150 -11.02 43.18 -34.97
CA ARG A 150 -11.08 42.27 -36.15
C ARG A 150 -12.38 41.46 -36.13
N HIS A 151 -13.19 41.56 -37.19
CA HIS A 151 -14.31 40.64 -37.40
C HIS A 151 -13.76 39.23 -37.56
N GLY A 152 -14.23 38.28 -36.73
CA GLY A 152 -14.09 36.87 -37.04
C GLY A 152 -14.83 36.61 -38.36
N ARG A 153 -14.22 35.86 -39.27
CA ARG A 153 -14.88 35.48 -40.52
C ARG A 153 -16.18 34.74 -40.19
N SER A 154 -17.24 35.01 -40.97
CA SER A 154 -18.59 34.44 -40.80
C SER A 154 -18.65 32.91 -40.98
N ASP A 155 -17.56 32.30 -41.42
CA ASP A 155 -17.40 30.86 -41.64
C ASP A 155 -16.62 30.15 -40.52
N LYS A 156 -16.27 30.86 -39.43
CA LYS A 156 -15.57 30.26 -38.29
C LYS A 156 -16.45 29.18 -37.63
N GLY A 157 -16.13 27.91 -37.88
CA GLY A 157 -16.85 26.74 -37.37
C GLY A 157 -17.67 25.98 -38.42
N LYS A 158 -17.85 26.52 -39.64
CA LYS A 158 -18.43 25.76 -40.76
C LYS A 158 -17.32 24.92 -41.40
N LYS A 159 -17.39 23.59 -41.28
CA LYS A 159 -16.50 22.69 -42.03
C LYS A 159 -16.79 22.88 -43.53
N ARG A 160 -15.94 23.67 -44.20
CA ARG A 160 -15.98 23.85 -45.66
C ARG A 160 -15.61 22.57 -46.44
N VAL A 161 -15.05 21.59 -45.74
CA VAL A 161 -14.53 20.34 -46.29
C VAL A 161 -15.06 19.19 -45.42
N VAL A 162 -15.72 18.23 -46.04
CA VAL A 162 -16.31 17.06 -45.40
C VAL A 162 -15.26 15.96 -45.25
N ILE A 163 -14.56 15.60 -46.34
CA ILE A 163 -13.49 14.59 -46.31
C ILE A 163 -12.15 15.20 -46.74
N SER A 164 -12.02 15.61 -48.00
CA SER A 164 -10.84 16.30 -48.52
C SER A 164 -11.29 17.36 -49.53
N ARG A 165 -10.49 18.41 -49.74
CA ARG A 165 -10.86 19.48 -50.69
C ARG A 165 -10.97 18.97 -52.13
N GLU A 166 -10.18 17.96 -52.46
CA GLU A 166 -10.11 17.38 -53.80
C GLU A 166 -11.32 16.47 -54.04
N TRP A 167 -11.64 15.60 -53.08
CA TRP A 167 -12.84 14.76 -53.14
C TRP A 167 -14.13 15.60 -53.16
N ASP A 168 -14.27 16.55 -52.23
CA ASP A 168 -15.46 17.41 -52.12
C ASP A 168 -15.74 18.24 -53.39
N LYS A 169 -14.70 18.59 -54.16
CA LYS A 169 -14.84 19.31 -55.42
C LYS A 169 -15.14 18.38 -56.60
N LEU A 170 -14.61 17.17 -56.57
CA LEU A 170 -14.71 16.21 -57.66
C LEU A 170 -16.08 15.55 -57.75
N VAL A 171 -16.67 15.19 -56.61
CA VAL A 171 -17.92 14.40 -56.60
C VAL A 171 -19.18 15.27 -56.78
N PRO A 172 -20.12 14.88 -57.66
CA PRO A 172 -21.36 15.62 -57.91
C PRO A 172 -22.46 15.28 -56.89
N PHE A 173 -22.11 14.87 -55.67
CA PHE A 173 -23.07 14.46 -54.65
C PHE A 173 -23.68 15.66 -53.91
N ASP A 174 -24.90 15.51 -53.40
CA ASP A 174 -25.52 16.49 -52.51
C ASP A 174 -24.88 16.46 -51.09
N ALA A 175 -25.22 17.43 -50.26
CA ALA A 175 -24.63 17.55 -48.91
C ALA A 175 -24.94 16.34 -48.01
N SER A 176 -26.14 15.75 -48.14
CA SER A 176 -26.55 14.57 -47.37
C SER A 176 -25.66 13.37 -47.68
N THR A 177 -25.49 13.06 -48.96
CA THR A 177 -24.70 11.91 -49.41
C THR A 177 -23.24 12.07 -49.04
N ARG A 178 -22.66 13.26 -49.19
CA ARG A 178 -21.27 13.53 -48.75
C ARG A 178 -21.09 13.29 -47.26
N THR A 179 -22.04 13.76 -46.46
CA THR A 179 -22.01 13.57 -45.00
C THR A 179 -22.13 12.10 -44.64
N LYS A 180 -22.97 11.34 -45.36
CA LYS A 180 -23.15 9.90 -45.14
C LYS A 180 -21.86 9.12 -45.45
N ILE A 181 -21.24 9.35 -46.61
CA ILE A 181 -19.97 8.71 -46.99
C ILE A 181 -18.87 9.03 -45.98
N ALA A 182 -18.82 10.26 -45.48
CA ALA A 182 -17.82 10.67 -44.48
C ALA A 182 -18.03 9.99 -43.12
N GLU A 183 -19.27 9.82 -42.68
CA GLU A 183 -19.57 9.06 -41.46
C GLU A 183 -19.24 7.57 -41.65
N ASP A 184 -19.57 6.98 -42.80
CA ASP A 184 -19.26 5.58 -43.10
C ASP A 184 -17.74 5.36 -43.15
N LEU A 185 -16.99 6.26 -43.79
CA LEU A 185 -15.51 6.25 -43.79
C LEU A 185 -14.95 6.34 -42.37
N LYS A 186 -15.55 7.18 -41.52
CA LYS A 186 -15.16 7.29 -40.12
C LYS A 186 -15.42 6.00 -39.35
N GLN A 187 -16.56 5.34 -39.57
CA GLN A 187 -16.86 4.03 -38.97
C GLN A 187 -15.90 2.96 -39.45
N GLU A 188 -15.52 2.97 -40.72
CA GLU A 188 -14.51 2.07 -41.28
C GLU A 188 -13.16 2.26 -40.58
N ILE A 189 -12.65 3.50 -40.50
CA ILE A 189 -11.40 3.83 -39.79
C ILE A 189 -11.44 3.32 -38.35
N ARG A 190 -12.54 3.51 -37.63
CA ARG A 190 -12.74 2.99 -36.26
C ARG A 190 -12.69 1.47 -36.23
N GLY A 191 -13.32 0.81 -37.19
CA GLY A 191 -13.30 -0.64 -37.38
C GLY A 191 -11.89 -1.18 -37.58
N LEU A 192 -11.12 -0.59 -38.49
CA LEU A 192 -9.74 -0.97 -38.80
C LEU A 192 -8.81 -0.78 -37.58
N LEU A 193 -8.93 0.34 -36.87
CA LEU A 193 -8.15 0.61 -35.66
C LEU A 193 -8.52 -0.32 -34.50
N LYS A 194 -9.81 -0.63 -34.33
CA LYS A 194 -10.32 -1.65 -33.39
C LYS A 194 -9.86 -3.07 -33.77
N GLY A 195 -9.67 -3.32 -35.06
CA GLY A 195 -9.11 -4.55 -35.61
C GLY A 195 -7.61 -4.71 -35.36
N GLY A 196 -6.90 -3.62 -35.05
CA GLY A 196 -5.46 -3.62 -34.75
C GLY A 196 -4.57 -3.23 -35.92
N MET A 197 -5.15 -2.73 -37.00
CA MET A 197 -4.43 -2.31 -38.20
C MET A 197 -3.31 -1.31 -37.86
N SER A 198 -2.16 -1.43 -38.52
CA SER A 198 -1.08 -0.45 -38.42
C SER A 198 -1.49 0.85 -39.09
N TRP A 199 -0.91 1.97 -38.64
CA TRP A 199 -1.25 3.31 -39.14
C TRP A 199 -1.20 3.42 -40.68
N GLY A 200 -0.11 2.94 -41.28
CA GLY A 200 0.07 3.01 -42.73
C GLY A 200 -0.94 2.16 -43.50
N HIS A 201 -1.32 0.99 -42.98
CA HIS A 201 -2.35 0.17 -43.60
C HIS A 201 -3.76 0.72 -43.38
N THR A 202 -4.03 1.37 -42.24
CA THR A 202 -5.32 2.05 -41.99
C THR A 202 -5.57 3.15 -43.02
N LEU A 203 -4.55 3.95 -43.36
CA LEU A 203 -4.68 4.99 -44.38
C LEU A 203 -5.01 4.39 -45.75
N LYS A 204 -4.25 3.37 -46.19
CA LYS A 204 -4.47 2.70 -47.48
C LYS A 204 -5.86 2.07 -47.59
N GLU A 205 -6.31 1.36 -46.56
CA GLU A 205 -7.64 0.74 -46.56
C GLU A 205 -8.77 1.78 -46.47
N ALA A 206 -8.56 2.88 -45.74
CA ALA A 206 -9.53 3.98 -45.71
C ALA A 206 -9.65 4.70 -47.07
N GLU A 207 -8.54 4.91 -47.78
CA GLU A 207 -8.54 5.45 -49.15
C GLU A 207 -9.27 4.51 -50.11
N LYS A 208 -8.99 3.21 -50.03
CA LYS A 208 -9.69 2.19 -50.81
C LYS A 208 -11.20 2.17 -50.53
N PHE A 209 -11.59 2.19 -49.25
CA PHE A 209 -13.00 2.28 -48.86
C PHE A 209 -13.68 3.52 -49.45
N LEU A 210 -13.01 4.68 -49.41
CA LEU A 210 -13.55 5.92 -49.96
C LEU A 210 -13.75 5.83 -51.48
N ILE A 211 -12.82 5.20 -52.20
CA ILE A 211 -12.95 4.94 -53.64
C ILE A 211 -14.16 4.04 -53.92
N ASP A 212 -14.28 2.93 -53.20
CA ASP A 212 -15.34 1.95 -53.42
C ASP A 212 -16.72 2.52 -53.05
N ALA A 213 -16.82 3.25 -51.94
CA ALA A 213 -18.03 3.96 -51.54
C ALA A 213 -18.43 5.02 -52.59
N THR A 214 -17.48 5.79 -53.11
CA THR A 214 -17.75 6.80 -54.14
C THR A 214 -18.26 6.16 -55.44
N ARG A 215 -17.71 5.01 -55.82
CA ARG A 215 -18.17 4.22 -56.99
C ARG A 215 -19.55 3.61 -56.77
N ALA A 216 -19.85 3.14 -55.56
CA ALA A 216 -21.13 2.55 -55.19
C ALA A 216 -22.27 3.57 -55.25
N TRP A 217 -22.00 4.83 -54.87
CA TRP A 217 -22.93 5.96 -55.03
C TRP A 217 -23.06 6.49 -56.47
N GLY A 218 -22.41 5.84 -57.44
CA GLY A 218 -22.63 6.06 -58.86
C GLY A 218 -21.63 7.00 -59.55
N PHE A 219 -20.61 7.52 -58.85
CA PHE A 219 -19.58 8.34 -59.50
C PHE A 219 -18.42 7.48 -60.02
N ARG A 220 -18.29 7.41 -61.35
CA ARG A 220 -17.24 6.65 -62.04
C ARG A 220 -16.60 7.52 -63.13
N PRO A 221 -15.49 8.23 -62.84
CA PRO A 221 -14.80 9.01 -63.85
C PRO A 221 -14.16 8.10 -64.90
N GLY A 222 -14.04 8.58 -66.15
CA GLY A 222 -13.46 7.81 -67.26
C GLY A 222 -11.99 7.47 -67.09
N ASP A 223 -11.23 8.25 -66.31
CA ASP A 223 -9.87 7.93 -65.86
C ASP A 223 -9.88 7.53 -64.38
N PRO A 224 -9.57 6.26 -64.04
CA PRO A 224 -9.50 5.78 -62.66
C PRO A 224 -8.52 6.57 -61.77
N ASN A 225 -7.43 7.11 -62.33
CA ASN A 225 -6.39 7.81 -61.58
C ASN A 225 -6.87 9.17 -61.04
N VAL A 226 -7.93 9.73 -61.60
CA VAL A 226 -8.54 10.98 -61.10
C VAL A 226 -9.24 10.73 -59.78
N LEU A 227 -9.94 9.60 -59.65
CA LEU A 227 -10.63 9.24 -58.41
C LEU A 227 -9.64 8.86 -57.31
N GLU A 228 -8.61 8.07 -57.64
CA GLU A 228 -7.61 7.62 -56.68
C GLU A 228 -6.84 8.80 -56.04
N ARG A 229 -6.47 9.80 -56.83
CA ARG A 229 -5.81 11.02 -56.32
C ARG A 229 -6.73 11.82 -55.40
N ALA A 230 -8.00 12.00 -55.79
CA ALA A 230 -8.94 12.80 -55.02
C ALA A 230 -9.38 12.13 -53.70
N CYS A 231 -9.40 10.79 -53.66
CA CYS A 231 -9.77 9.99 -52.50
C CYS A 231 -8.67 9.85 -51.43
N SER A 232 -7.60 10.67 -51.48
CA SER A 232 -6.62 10.65 -50.39
C SER A 232 -7.24 11.10 -49.06
N VAL A 233 -7.04 10.30 -48.02
CA VAL A 233 -7.63 10.51 -46.69
C VAL A 233 -6.68 11.35 -45.84
N PRO A 234 -7.11 12.52 -45.32
CA PRO A 234 -6.30 13.32 -44.43
C PRO A 234 -5.86 12.55 -43.18
N ILE A 235 -4.58 12.70 -42.82
CA ILE A 235 -3.95 12.10 -41.62
C ILE A 235 -4.75 12.44 -40.36
N GLU A 236 -5.29 13.66 -40.28
CA GLU A 236 -6.06 14.15 -39.14
C GLU A 236 -7.34 13.34 -38.88
N LEU A 237 -7.98 12.79 -39.91
CA LEU A 237 -9.17 11.95 -39.76
C LEU A 237 -8.83 10.65 -39.03
N VAL A 238 -7.68 10.05 -39.32
CA VAL A 238 -7.20 8.85 -38.63
C VAL A 238 -6.65 9.21 -37.25
N SER A 239 -5.93 10.33 -37.12
CA SER A 239 -5.35 10.78 -35.84
C SER A 239 -6.41 11.02 -34.78
N ALA A 240 -7.55 11.62 -35.16
CA ALA A 240 -8.66 11.90 -34.26
C ALA A 240 -9.25 10.62 -33.64
N GLU A 241 -9.20 9.50 -34.35
CA GLU A 241 -9.83 8.23 -33.95
C GLU A 241 -8.81 7.21 -33.39
N LEU A 242 -7.54 7.57 -33.20
CA LEU A 242 -6.48 6.68 -32.69
C LEU A 242 -6.81 5.97 -31.38
N HIS A 243 -7.64 6.59 -30.54
CA HIS A 243 -8.08 6.04 -29.26
C HIS A 243 -8.84 4.71 -29.39
N PHE A 244 -9.42 4.40 -30.55
CA PHE A 244 -10.07 3.11 -30.82
C PHE A 244 -9.10 1.92 -30.85
N ARG A 245 -7.78 2.15 -31.03
CA ARG A 245 -6.76 1.09 -30.87
C ARG A 245 -6.72 0.51 -29.45
N ASN A 246 -7.25 1.23 -28.45
CA ASN A 246 -7.36 0.70 -27.08
C ASN A 246 -8.26 -0.54 -27.04
N VAL A 247 -9.26 -0.64 -27.93
CA VAL A 247 -10.14 -1.81 -28.00
C VAL A 247 -9.40 -3.04 -28.52
N HIS A 248 -8.55 -2.87 -29.54
CA HIS A 248 -7.71 -3.96 -30.03
C HIS A 248 -6.80 -4.49 -28.92
N ARG A 249 -6.11 -3.56 -28.22
CA ARG A 249 -5.23 -3.91 -27.09
C ARG A 249 -5.99 -4.67 -26.01
N PHE A 250 -7.16 -4.17 -25.58
CA PHE A 250 -7.98 -4.87 -24.59
C PHE A 250 -8.33 -6.31 -24.99
N LYS A 251 -8.66 -6.54 -26.27
CA LYS A 251 -9.10 -7.86 -26.76
C LYS A 251 -7.95 -8.83 -27.10
N ARG A 252 -6.82 -8.33 -27.57
CA ARG A 252 -5.73 -9.13 -28.17
C ARG A 252 -4.41 -9.05 -27.42
N ASP A 253 -4.21 -8.02 -26.59
CA ASP A 253 -3.00 -7.77 -25.81
C ASP A 253 -3.38 -7.28 -24.41
N HIS A 254 -3.94 -8.21 -23.63
CA HIS A 254 -4.44 -7.91 -22.28
C HIS A 254 -3.32 -7.39 -21.36
N LYS A 255 -2.07 -7.81 -21.57
CA LYS A 255 -0.91 -7.33 -20.80
C LYS A 255 -0.63 -5.85 -21.07
N ALA A 256 -0.50 -5.43 -22.34
CA ALA A 256 -0.27 -4.03 -22.66
C ALA A 256 -1.46 -3.12 -22.30
N TYR A 257 -2.67 -3.67 -22.24
CA TYR A 257 -3.83 -2.99 -21.70
C TYR A 257 -3.72 -2.80 -20.18
N ASP A 258 -3.40 -3.87 -19.43
CA ASP A 258 -3.26 -3.82 -17.97
C ASP A 258 -2.15 -2.87 -17.52
N ASP A 259 -1.00 -2.86 -18.21
CA ASP A 259 0.13 -1.96 -17.93
C ASP A 259 -0.26 -0.47 -17.99
N ARG A 260 -1.22 -0.13 -18.87
CA ARG A 260 -1.72 1.23 -19.13
C ARG A 260 -2.95 1.60 -18.30
N ARG A 261 -3.46 0.70 -17.47
CA ARG A 261 -4.59 1.03 -16.60
C ARG A 261 -4.24 2.23 -15.71
N PRO A 262 -5.18 3.17 -15.49
CA PRO A 262 -4.95 4.29 -14.58
C PRO A 262 -4.59 3.76 -13.18
N ARG A 263 -3.38 4.08 -12.71
CA ARG A 263 -2.89 3.64 -11.41
C ARG A 263 -3.21 4.68 -10.34
N ILE A 264 -3.65 4.21 -9.18
CA ILE A 264 -3.82 5.05 -8.00
C ILE A 264 -2.43 5.50 -7.54
N ARG A 265 -2.26 6.80 -7.27
CA ARG A 265 -1.05 7.32 -6.66
C ARG A 265 -1.07 7.01 -5.17
N ARG A 266 -0.05 6.29 -4.69
CA ARG A 266 0.16 6.01 -3.27
C ARG A 266 1.32 6.85 -2.76
N THR A 267 1.22 7.32 -1.52
CA THR A 267 2.26 8.11 -0.86
C THR A 267 2.82 7.32 0.32
N VAL A 268 4.10 7.52 0.62
CA VAL A 268 4.76 6.98 1.81
C VAL A 268 4.89 8.02 2.93
N ALA A 269 4.39 9.24 2.69
CA ALA A 269 4.52 10.34 3.63
C ALA A 269 3.77 10.03 4.94
N GLY A 270 4.50 10.08 6.06
CA GLY A 270 3.96 9.80 7.39
C GLY A 270 3.96 8.33 7.81
N MET A 271 4.34 7.41 6.91
CA MET A 271 4.46 6.00 7.26
C MET A 271 5.70 5.76 8.14
N GLN A 272 5.59 4.82 9.07
CA GLN A 272 6.71 4.36 9.89
C GLN A 272 7.39 3.14 9.25
N PRO A 273 8.69 2.92 9.51
CA PRO A 273 9.36 1.69 9.10
C PRO A 273 8.59 0.46 9.57
N MET A 274 8.55 -0.56 8.73
CA MET A 274 7.85 -1.82 9.00
C MET A 274 6.33 -1.69 9.19
N GLU A 275 5.72 -0.52 8.92
CA GLU A 275 4.26 -0.36 8.95
C GLU A 275 3.58 -1.22 7.87
N LEU A 276 4.16 -1.27 6.68
CA LEU A 276 3.72 -2.12 5.58
C LEU A 276 4.93 -2.73 4.89
N VAL A 277 5.03 -4.06 4.94
CA VAL A 277 6.00 -4.81 4.16
C VAL A 277 5.29 -5.48 2.99
N VAL A 278 5.91 -5.42 1.81
CA VAL A 278 5.40 -6.05 0.59
C VAL A 278 6.31 -7.20 0.21
N GLY A 279 5.78 -8.42 0.19
CA GLY A 279 6.52 -9.63 -0.15
C GLY A 279 6.16 -10.14 -1.54
N ASP A 280 7.15 -10.59 -2.31
CA ASP A 280 6.94 -11.19 -3.64
C ASP A 280 8.10 -12.08 -4.07
N VAL A 281 7.85 -12.97 -5.04
CA VAL A 281 8.86 -13.90 -5.58
C VAL A 281 9.20 -13.54 -7.03
N HIS A 282 10.48 -13.27 -7.29
CA HIS A 282 10.99 -12.86 -8.60
C HIS A 282 12.01 -13.86 -9.13
N PRO A 283 11.91 -14.31 -10.39
CA PRO A 283 12.97 -15.09 -11.01
C PRO A 283 14.13 -14.20 -11.45
N VAL A 284 15.34 -14.52 -11.00
CA VAL A 284 16.56 -13.75 -11.33
C VAL A 284 17.06 -14.13 -12.72
N ASP A 285 17.22 -13.17 -13.61
CA ASP A 285 17.67 -13.41 -14.98
C ASP A 285 19.20 -13.57 -15.10
N ILE A 286 19.79 -14.39 -14.23
CA ILE A 286 21.20 -14.78 -14.23
C ILE A 286 21.29 -16.30 -14.37
N HIS A 287 21.99 -16.77 -15.39
CA HIS A 287 22.31 -18.17 -15.59
C HIS A 287 23.35 -18.65 -14.58
N LEU A 288 23.03 -19.75 -13.90
CA LEU A 288 23.87 -20.44 -12.92
C LEU A 288 24.07 -21.89 -13.36
N THR A 289 25.22 -22.45 -13.01
CA THR A 289 25.58 -23.83 -13.29
C THR A 289 25.14 -24.73 -12.14
N ARG A 290 24.45 -25.82 -12.47
CA ARG A 290 24.11 -26.89 -11.51
C ARG A 290 25.25 -27.88 -11.37
N PRO A 291 25.25 -28.70 -10.29
CA PRO A 291 26.23 -29.78 -10.13
C PRO A 291 26.27 -30.78 -11.29
N ASP A 292 25.14 -30.96 -12.00
CA ASP A 292 25.04 -31.84 -13.18
C ASP A 292 25.52 -31.19 -14.50
N GLY A 293 26.05 -29.96 -14.44
CA GLY A 293 26.51 -29.19 -15.59
C GLY A 293 25.42 -28.47 -16.39
N THR A 294 24.14 -28.64 -16.01
CA THR A 294 23.03 -27.92 -16.67
C THR A 294 22.88 -26.48 -16.14
N VAL A 295 22.21 -25.62 -16.91
CA VAL A 295 22.04 -24.19 -16.57
C VAL A 295 20.63 -23.90 -16.09
N ALA A 296 20.50 -23.14 -15.01
CA ALA A 296 19.22 -22.69 -14.46
C ALA A 296 19.29 -21.27 -13.90
N THR A 297 18.15 -20.73 -13.49
CA THR A 297 18.03 -19.42 -12.84
C THR A 297 17.56 -19.61 -11.40
N ALA A 298 18.07 -18.78 -10.49
CA ALA A 298 17.60 -18.74 -9.11
C ALA A 298 16.26 -18.00 -8.98
N ARG A 299 15.56 -18.25 -7.88
CA ARG A 299 14.42 -17.45 -7.42
C ARG A 299 14.86 -16.57 -6.27
N LEU A 300 14.42 -15.31 -6.31
CA LEU A 300 14.60 -14.32 -5.27
C LEU A 300 13.26 -14.12 -4.56
N ILE A 301 13.26 -14.28 -3.25
CA ILE A 301 12.16 -13.90 -2.37
C ILE A 301 12.53 -12.52 -1.82
N GLY A 302 11.71 -11.51 -2.10
CA GLY A 302 11.96 -10.14 -1.67
C GLY A 302 10.88 -9.64 -0.72
N PHE A 303 11.30 -8.94 0.34
CA PHE A 303 10.43 -8.19 1.24
C PHE A 303 10.83 -6.72 1.24
N LEU A 304 9.93 -5.86 0.78
CA LEU A 304 10.12 -4.43 0.67
C LEU A 304 9.41 -3.72 1.81
N ASP A 305 10.15 -3.06 2.70
CA ASP A 305 9.57 -2.09 3.64
C ASP A 305 9.13 -0.87 2.85
N TRP A 306 7.82 -0.61 2.81
CA TRP A 306 7.27 0.41 1.95
C TRP A 306 7.60 1.83 2.41
N ALA A 307 7.73 2.06 3.71
CA ALA A 307 7.99 3.39 4.25
C ALA A 307 9.40 3.87 3.86
N THR A 308 10.38 2.98 3.98
CA THR A 308 11.79 3.29 3.71
C THR A 308 12.26 2.86 2.32
N GLN A 309 11.48 2.03 1.62
CA GLN A 309 11.84 1.36 0.36
C GLN A 309 13.08 0.45 0.48
N ARG A 310 13.43 0.01 1.70
CA ARG A 310 14.52 -0.96 1.93
C ARG A 310 14.06 -2.34 1.51
N LEU A 311 14.93 -3.04 0.79
CA LEU A 311 14.65 -4.39 0.30
C LEU A 311 15.49 -5.41 1.06
N TRP A 312 14.81 -6.38 1.65
CA TRP A 312 15.39 -7.62 2.16
C TRP A 312 15.19 -8.72 1.14
N ILE A 313 16.18 -9.61 0.98
CA ILE A 313 16.09 -10.71 0.02
C ILE A 313 16.54 -12.04 0.62
N GLY A 314 16.04 -13.12 0.04
CA GLY A 314 16.62 -14.45 0.14
C GLY A 314 16.63 -15.12 -1.23
N LEU A 315 17.58 -16.01 -1.47
CA LEU A 315 17.79 -16.66 -2.75
C LEU A 315 17.59 -18.17 -2.63
N ILE A 316 16.93 -18.75 -3.62
CA ILE A 316 16.68 -20.19 -3.69
C ILE A 316 17.07 -20.69 -5.07
N PHE A 317 17.84 -21.77 -5.09
CA PHE A 317 18.22 -22.45 -6.30
C PHE A 317 17.74 -23.90 -6.27
N PHE A 318 17.17 -24.34 -7.40
CA PHE A 318 16.63 -25.68 -7.51
C PHE A 318 17.55 -26.53 -8.40
N GLU A 319 18.13 -27.57 -7.80
CA GLU A 319 18.94 -28.57 -8.51
C GLU A 319 18.12 -29.30 -9.58
N LYS A 320 16.82 -29.50 -9.33
CA LYS A 320 15.85 -30.12 -10.27
C LYS A 320 14.69 -29.17 -10.55
N ARG A 321 13.71 -29.58 -11.36
CA ARG A 321 12.47 -28.81 -11.51
C ARG A 321 11.80 -28.66 -10.15
N GLY A 322 11.59 -27.42 -9.73
CA GLY A 322 11.00 -27.06 -8.44
C GLY A 322 10.47 -25.63 -8.46
N GLY A 323 9.65 -25.31 -7.47
CA GLY A 323 9.12 -23.98 -7.22
C GLY A 323 9.31 -23.60 -5.76
N VAL A 324 9.24 -22.31 -5.46
CA VAL A 324 9.32 -21.78 -4.10
C VAL A 324 8.18 -22.35 -3.26
N GLN A 325 8.49 -22.81 -2.05
CA GLN A 325 7.52 -23.37 -1.11
C GLN A 325 7.30 -22.41 0.06
N ASN A 326 6.19 -22.60 0.80
CA ASN A 326 5.86 -21.84 2.00
C ASN A 326 7.04 -21.75 2.99
N ARG A 327 7.73 -22.87 3.22
CA ARG A 327 8.88 -22.94 4.14
C ARG A 327 9.98 -21.95 3.78
N ASP A 328 10.24 -21.78 2.48
CA ASP A 328 11.37 -20.99 2.03
C ASP A 328 11.04 -19.49 2.21
N VAL A 329 9.79 -19.11 1.96
CA VAL A 329 9.27 -17.75 2.22
C VAL A 329 9.27 -17.42 3.71
N ILE A 330 8.83 -18.34 4.57
CA ILE A 330 8.83 -18.17 6.03
C ILE A 330 10.25 -17.96 6.54
N GLU A 331 11.23 -18.69 6.02
CA GLU A 331 12.61 -18.59 6.49
C GLU A 331 13.24 -17.22 6.17
N VAL A 332 12.98 -16.73 4.95
CA VAL A 332 13.44 -15.39 4.54
C VAL A 332 12.70 -14.31 5.33
N LEU A 333 11.39 -14.49 5.59
CA LEU A 333 10.60 -13.58 6.41
C LEU A 333 11.10 -13.54 7.87
N ALA A 334 11.34 -14.69 8.47
CA ALA A 334 11.85 -14.81 9.84
C ALA A 334 13.21 -14.12 9.99
N SER A 335 14.09 -14.31 9.01
CA SER A 335 15.40 -13.64 8.97
C SER A 335 15.26 -12.11 8.86
N MET A 336 14.31 -11.62 8.06
CA MET A 336 13.99 -10.19 7.99
C MET A 336 13.43 -9.66 9.31
N ILE A 337 12.49 -10.37 9.94
CA ILE A 337 11.85 -9.95 11.19
C ILE A 337 12.88 -9.87 12.33
N GLU A 338 13.78 -10.84 12.42
CA GLU A 338 14.86 -10.81 13.41
C GLU A 338 15.79 -9.61 13.21
N ALA A 339 16.07 -9.25 11.94
CA ALA A 339 16.95 -8.13 11.62
C ALA A 339 16.28 -6.75 11.73
N TRP A 340 15.02 -6.62 11.30
CA TRP A 340 14.33 -5.33 11.10
C TRP A 340 13.12 -5.11 12.00
N GLY A 341 12.67 -6.15 12.72
CA GLY A 341 11.47 -6.15 13.54
C GLY A 341 10.23 -6.71 12.84
N MET A 342 9.17 -6.93 13.62
CA MET A 342 7.89 -7.42 13.15
C MET A 342 7.16 -6.35 12.32
N PRO A 343 6.69 -6.68 11.10
CA PRO A 343 5.84 -5.76 10.35
C PRO A 343 4.48 -5.56 11.02
N GLN A 344 3.90 -4.37 10.88
CA GLN A 344 2.53 -4.10 11.34
C GLN A 344 1.48 -4.61 10.36
N SER A 345 1.81 -4.64 9.06
CA SER A 345 1.00 -5.22 8.00
C SER A 345 1.89 -5.86 6.92
N LEU A 346 1.45 -6.98 6.38
CA LEU A 346 2.15 -7.73 5.34
C LEU A 346 1.26 -7.83 4.10
N TYR A 347 1.76 -7.34 2.96
CA TYR A 347 1.05 -7.42 1.68
C TYR A 347 1.78 -8.38 0.74
N VAL A 348 1.15 -9.49 0.42
CA VAL A 348 1.75 -10.58 -0.37
C VAL A 348 0.80 -11.07 -1.44
N ASP A 349 1.32 -11.81 -2.41
CA ASP A 349 0.48 -12.44 -3.43
C ASP A 349 -0.38 -13.57 -2.86
N ASN A 350 -1.43 -13.95 -3.57
CA ASN A 350 -2.24 -15.14 -3.30
C ASN A 350 -1.58 -16.43 -3.81
N GLY A 351 -0.27 -16.41 -4.04
CA GLY A 351 0.48 -17.60 -4.40
C GLY A 351 0.38 -18.67 -3.32
N ALA A 352 0.41 -19.94 -3.71
CA ALA A 352 0.36 -21.06 -2.76
C ALA A 352 1.55 -21.04 -1.78
N GLU A 353 2.64 -20.39 -2.17
CA GLU A 353 3.85 -20.11 -1.38
C GLU A 353 3.66 -19.07 -0.26
N PHE A 354 2.52 -18.36 -0.22
CA PHE A 354 2.14 -17.44 0.86
C PHE A 354 0.98 -17.99 1.72
N GLY A 355 0.65 -19.27 1.60
CA GLY A 355 -0.47 -19.90 2.31
C GLY A 355 -0.33 -19.94 3.84
N PHE A 356 0.87 -19.67 4.37
CA PHE A 356 1.13 -19.59 5.81
C PHE A 356 0.61 -18.31 6.48
N THR A 357 0.28 -17.29 5.67
CA THR A 357 -0.04 -15.95 6.16
C THR A 357 -1.27 -15.89 7.07
N ALA A 358 -2.21 -16.82 6.91
CA ALA A 358 -3.36 -16.95 7.80
C ALA A 358 -2.96 -17.22 9.26
N PHE A 359 -1.88 -17.98 9.49
CA PHE A 359 -1.38 -18.28 10.85
C PHE A 359 -0.59 -17.10 11.43
N LEU A 360 0.08 -16.32 10.58
CA LEU A 360 0.87 -15.16 10.99
C LEU A 360 -0.01 -13.97 11.43
N ASP A 361 -1.22 -13.83 10.88
CA ASP A 361 -2.12 -12.70 11.17
C ASP A 361 -2.44 -12.59 12.67
N ASP A 362 -2.68 -13.73 13.34
CA ASP A 362 -2.95 -13.79 14.77
C ASP A 362 -1.78 -13.26 15.60
N ALA A 363 -0.54 -13.65 15.24
CA ALA A 363 0.67 -13.17 15.92
C ALA A 363 0.89 -11.67 15.71
N MET A 364 0.60 -11.15 14.51
CA MET A 364 0.68 -9.71 14.21
C MET A 364 -0.33 -8.89 15.01
N GLN A 365 -1.52 -9.44 15.29
CA GLN A 365 -2.55 -8.76 16.07
C GLN A 365 -2.16 -8.61 17.54
N LEU A 366 -1.50 -9.62 18.12
CA LEU A 366 -1.08 -9.62 19.52
C LEU A 366 0.14 -8.74 19.81
N THR A 367 1.06 -8.61 18.86
CA THR A 367 2.38 -8.01 19.10
C THR A 367 2.48 -6.51 18.80
N VAL A 368 1.57 -5.93 18.01
CA VAL A 368 1.70 -4.55 17.54
C VAL A 368 0.44 -3.75 17.87
N GLN A 369 0.45 -2.97 18.94
CA GLN A 369 -0.75 -2.23 19.40
C GLN A 369 -1.07 -0.96 18.60
N SER A 370 -0.13 -0.40 17.83
CA SER A 370 -0.23 0.94 17.23
C SER A 370 -0.13 0.94 15.69
N PHE A 371 -1.18 0.49 15.00
CA PHE A 371 -1.28 0.60 13.53
C PHE A 371 -1.85 1.96 13.11
N HIS A 372 -1.14 2.67 12.22
CA HIS A 372 -1.51 4.03 11.77
C HIS A 372 -2.37 4.03 10.48
N GLY A 373 -2.63 2.86 9.90
CA GLY A 373 -3.53 2.70 8.75
C GLY A 373 -5.02 2.54 9.15
N PRO A 374 -5.92 2.34 8.17
CA PRO A 374 -7.34 2.14 8.46
C PRO A 374 -7.52 0.91 9.35
N SER A 375 -8.30 1.05 10.43
CA SER A 375 -8.62 -0.05 11.35
C SER A 375 -9.17 -1.23 10.55
N ARG A 376 -8.40 -2.32 10.49
CA ARG A 376 -8.72 -3.54 9.76
C ARG A 376 -8.67 -4.72 10.70
N SER A 377 -9.57 -5.67 10.47
CA SER A 377 -9.61 -6.94 11.19
C SER A 377 -8.47 -7.87 10.82
N THR A 378 -7.78 -7.66 9.69
CA THR A 378 -6.63 -8.45 9.26
C THR A 378 -5.44 -7.54 8.91
N ARG A 379 -4.24 -7.96 9.31
CA ARG A 379 -2.96 -7.28 9.08
C ARG A 379 -2.20 -7.88 7.90
N VAL A 380 -2.53 -9.11 7.52
CA VAL A 380 -2.14 -9.68 6.23
C VAL A 380 -3.14 -9.26 5.16
N ILE A 381 -2.62 -8.68 4.08
CA ILE A 381 -3.37 -8.28 2.90
C ILE A 381 -2.92 -9.13 1.71
N ASN A 382 -3.80 -10.02 1.33
CA ASN A 382 -3.67 -10.89 0.18
C ASN A 382 -4.07 -10.12 -1.09
N ALA A 383 -3.18 -10.08 -2.09
CA ALA A 383 -3.44 -9.36 -3.34
C ALA A 383 -4.66 -9.95 -4.07
N LEU A 384 -5.48 -9.13 -4.73
CA LEU A 384 -6.53 -9.70 -5.59
C LEU A 384 -5.89 -10.49 -6.74
N PRO A 385 -6.48 -11.62 -7.17
CA PRO A 385 -5.98 -12.36 -8.32
C PRO A 385 -5.78 -11.44 -9.54
N TYR A 386 -4.63 -11.58 -10.22
CA TYR A 386 -4.27 -10.83 -11.44
C TYR A 386 -4.02 -9.32 -11.26
N ASN A 387 -3.68 -8.83 -10.05
CA ASN A 387 -3.31 -7.43 -9.78
C ASN A 387 -1.79 -7.20 -9.61
N ALA A 388 -0.95 -7.92 -10.37
CA ALA A 388 0.52 -7.78 -10.39
C ALA A 388 0.98 -6.30 -10.49
N SER A 389 0.39 -5.55 -11.42
CA SER A 389 0.67 -4.13 -11.69
C SER A 389 0.47 -3.17 -10.50
N ALA A 390 -0.23 -3.62 -9.44
CA ALA A 390 -0.48 -2.86 -8.23
C ALA A 390 0.62 -2.99 -7.16
N LYS A 391 1.62 -3.87 -7.35
CA LYS A 391 2.73 -4.10 -6.41
C LYS A 391 4.01 -3.32 -6.80
N PRO A 392 4.41 -2.30 -6.04
CA PRO A 392 5.67 -1.58 -6.20
C PRO A 392 6.93 -2.42 -6.16
N ILE A 393 6.93 -3.57 -5.50
CA ILE A 393 8.10 -4.46 -5.48
C ILE A 393 8.41 -5.02 -6.87
N GLU A 394 7.42 -5.30 -7.72
CA GLU A 394 7.65 -5.77 -9.11
C GLU A 394 8.42 -4.73 -9.93
N ARG A 395 8.06 -3.45 -9.77
CA ARG A 395 8.80 -2.36 -10.42
C ARG A 395 10.23 -2.30 -9.92
N LEU A 396 10.43 -2.46 -8.61
CA LEU A 396 11.75 -2.47 -8.00
C LEU A 396 12.59 -3.64 -8.54
N PHE A 397 12.04 -4.84 -8.67
CA PHE A 397 12.74 -5.96 -9.28
C PHE A 397 13.16 -5.67 -10.72
N GLY A 398 12.28 -5.06 -11.52
CA GLY A 398 12.64 -4.61 -12.87
C GLY A 398 13.77 -3.57 -12.89
N ASP A 399 13.77 -2.62 -11.94
CA ASP A 399 14.86 -1.66 -11.77
C ASP A 399 16.17 -2.36 -11.33
N LEU A 400 16.10 -3.38 -10.45
CA LEU A 400 17.26 -4.18 -10.03
C LEU A 400 17.86 -4.96 -11.20
N GLU A 401 17.03 -5.65 -11.97
CA GLU A 401 17.42 -6.39 -13.16
C GLU A 401 18.12 -5.48 -14.17
N THR A 402 17.55 -4.31 -14.43
CA THR A 402 18.05 -3.41 -15.47
C THR A 402 19.32 -2.67 -15.06
N ARG A 403 19.43 -2.24 -13.80
CA ARG A 403 20.52 -1.35 -13.34
C ARG A 403 21.67 -2.05 -12.65
N TYR A 404 21.40 -3.14 -11.95
CA TYR A 404 22.40 -3.81 -11.11
C TYR A 404 22.71 -5.20 -11.66
N PHE A 405 21.73 -6.09 -11.75
CA PHE A 405 21.96 -7.49 -12.19
C PHE A 405 22.42 -7.59 -13.65
N SER A 406 22.06 -6.63 -14.49
CA SER A 406 22.53 -6.54 -15.88
C SER A 406 24.06 -6.43 -16.03
N THR A 407 24.76 -6.05 -14.97
CA THR A 407 26.23 -5.97 -14.91
C THR A 407 26.88 -7.30 -14.51
N ALA A 408 26.10 -8.25 -14.03
CA ALA A 408 26.60 -9.56 -13.62
C ALA A 408 26.89 -10.45 -14.85
N PRO A 409 27.96 -11.26 -14.82
CA PRO A 409 28.11 -12.41 -15.71
C PRO A 409 26.85 -13.29 -15.73
N GLY A 410 26.56 -13.99 -16.82
CA GLY A 410 25.36 -14.84 -16.88
C GLY A 410 24.02 -14.12 -17.07
N HIS A 411 23.96 -12.77 -17.11
CA HIS A 411 22.70 -12.05 -17.26
C HIS A 411 22.05 -12.23 -18.64
N ILE A 412 20.79 -12.67 -18.68
CA ILE A 412 20.08 -13.05 -19.92
C ILE A 412 19.08 -12.02 -20.45
N GLY A 413 18.83 -10.92 -19.73
CA GLY A 413 18.08 -9.77 -20.26
C GLY A 413 16.57 -9.96 -20.44
N GLY A 414 15.86 -10.61 -19.52
CA GLY A 414 14.38 -10.60 -19.45
C GLY A 414 13.64 -11.48 -20.45
N ASN A 415 14.19 -11.73 -21.64
CA ASN A 415 13.52 -12.51 -22.68
C ASN A 415 14.08 -13.94 -22.75
N ARG A 416 13.49 -14.84 -21.95
CA ARG A 416 13.90 -16.25 -21.85
C ARG A 416 13.81 -17.04 -23.17
N MET A 417 13.01 -16.55 -24.12
CA MET A 417 12.84 -17.15 -25.45
C MET A 417 13.79 -16.54 -26.48
N SER A 418 14.15 -15.26 -26.37
CA SER A 418 15.20 -14.62 -27.18
C SER A 418 16.46 -14.44 -26.33
N LYS A 419 17.20 -15.53 -26.13
CA LYS A 419 18.43 -15.53 -25.34
C LYS A 419 19.35 -14.40 -25.82
N LYS A 420 19.71 -13.47 -24.92
CA LYS A 420 20.82 -12.54 -25.12
C LYS A 420 22.04 -13.37 -25.52
N ARG A 421 22.75 -12.94 -26.56
CA ARG A 421 23.96 -13.60 -27.05
C ARG A 421 25.13 -12.65 -26.83
N GLU A 422 26.27 -13.16 -26.36
CA GLU A 422 27.50 -12.36 -26.20
C GLU A 422 28.08 -12.00 -27.58
N ALA A 423 27.86 -12.87 -28.58
CA ALA A 423 28.15 -12.66 -30.00
C ALA A 423 27.10 -13.39 -30.84
N ILE A 424 27.06 -13.17 -32.17
CA ILE A 424 26.05 -13.75 -33.09
C ILE A 424 25.89 -15.28 -32.92
N ASP A 425 26.92 -15.98 -32.41
CA ASP A 425 26.96 -17.43 -32.25
C ASP A 425 27.41 -17.95 -30.85
N ARG A 426 27.36 -17.13 -29.78
CA ARG A 426 27.73 -17.57 -28.41
C ARG A 426 26.66 -17.25 -27.37
N THR A 427 26.19 -18.28 -26.69
CA THR A 427 25.29 -18.17 -25.51
C THR A 427 26.04 -17.52 -24.35
N VAL A 428 25.36 -16.67 -23.58
CA VAL A 428 25.96 -16.03 -22.39
C VAL A 428 26.51 -17.08 -21.43
N ALA A 429 27.77 -16.95 -21.03
CA ALA A 429 28.40 -17.85 -20.08
C ALA A 429 27.73 -17.73 -18.70
N PRO A 430 27.38 -18.83 -18.01
CA PRO A 430 26.83 -18.77 -16.66
C PRO A 430 27.76 -18.02 -15.69
N PHE A 431 27.19 -17.43 -14.64
CA PHE A 431 27.95 -16.74 -13.60
C PHE A 431 28.91 -17.68 -12.86
N GLY A 432 28.48 -18.91 -12.60
CA GLY A 432 29.19 -19.88 -11.77
C GLY A 432 28.21 -20.80 -11.04
N ALA A 433 28.65 -21.38 -9.91
CA ALA A 433 27.75 -22.09 -9.01
C ALA A 433 26.83 -21.09 -8.27
N PHE A 434 25.79 -21.61 -7.61
CA PHE A 434 24.84 -20.77 -6.89
C PHE A 434 25.49 -20.02 -5.74
N GLU A 435 26.35 -20.71 -4.99
CA GLU A 435 27.08 -20.21 -3.82
C GLU A 435 27.99 -19.03 -4.19
N ASP A 436 28.56 -19.04 -5.39
CA ASP A 436 29.40 -17.95 -5.91
C ASP A 436 28.57 -16.70 -6.28
N ALA A 437 27.34 -16.91 -6.75
CA ALA A 437 26.46 -15.83 -7.20
C ALA A 437 25.73 -15.12 -6.04
N VAL A 438 25.49 -15.81 -4.92
CA VAL A 438 24.77 -15.27 -3.76
C VAL A 438 25.41 -13.96 -3.24
N PRO A 439 26.72 -13.91 -2.91
CA PRO A 439 27.35 -12.68 -2.42
C PRO A 439 27.28 -11.51 -3.39
N ALA A 440 27.34 -11.79 -4.71
CA ALA A 440 27.22 -10.76 -5.73
C ALA A 440 25.81 -10.16 -5.76
N ILE A 441 24.77 -10.99 -5.73
CA ILE A 441 23.37 -10.55 -5.71
C ILE A 441 23.06 -9.78 -4.43
N GLU A 442 23.50 -10.27 -3.27
CA GLU A 442 23.39 -9.55 -2.00
C GLU A 442 24.12 -8.21 -2.03
N GLY A 443 25.32 -8.17 -2.63
CA GLY A 443 26.09 -6.95 -2.85
C GLY A 443 25.34 -5.91 -3.71
N PHE A 444 24.66 -6.34 -4.77
CA PHE A 444 23.83 -5.48 -5.59
C PHE A 444 22.64 -4.90 -4.80
N VAL A 445 21.93 -5.73 -4.04
CA VAL A 445 20.81 -5.24 -3.21
C VAL A 445 21.30 -4.31 -2.10
N ARG A 446 22.44 -4.62 -1.48
CA ARG A 446 23.09 -3.73 -0.51
C ARG A 446 23.45 -2.38 -1.14
N THR A 447 23.96 -2.39 -2.37
CA THR A 447 24.25 -1.16 -3.13
C THR A 447 22.97 -0.38 -3.40
N TYR A 448 21.90 -1.02 -3.83
CA TYR A 448 20.58 -0.39 -3.99
C TYR A 448 20.11 0.29 -2.68
N ASN A 449 20.16 -0.43 -1.55
CA ASN A 449 19.73 0.08 -0.25
C ASN A 449 20.53 1.31 0.21
N HIS A 450 21.79 1.45 -0.24
CA HIS A 450 22.66 2.59 0.09
C HIS A 450 22.68 3.68 -0.99
N THR A 451 22.12 3.44 -2.17
CA THR A 451 22.14 4.41 -3.27
C THR A 451 21.00 5.41 -3.14
N ALA A 452 21.34 6.70 -3.22
CA ALA A 452 20.38 7.79 -3.20
C ALA A 452 19.38 7.70 -4.36
N GLN A 453 18.09 7.78 -4.05
CA GLN A 453 17.03 7.75 -5.06
C GLN A 453 16.75 9.17 -5.57
N GLY A 454 16.31 9.30 -6.83
CA GLY A 454 16.13 10.63 -7.45
C GLY A 454 15.16 11.55 -6.70
N GLN A 455 15.27 12.87 -6.91
CA GLN A 455 14.42 13.89 -6.24
C GLN A 455 12.91 13.72 -6.47
N LYS A 456 12.52 13.07 -7.58
CA LYS A 456 11.12 12.77 -7.91
C LYS A 456 10.62 11.44 -7.34
N SER A 457 11.48 10.67 -6.67
CA SER A 457 11.13 9.42 -6.00
C SER A 457 10.40 9.67 -4.68
N ALA A 458 9.82 8.61 -4.11
CA ALA A 458 9.19 8.65 -2.79
C ALA A 458 10.16 9.12 -1.69
N LEU A 459 11.46 8.84 -1.83
CA LEU A 459 12.51 9.16 -0.84
C LEU A 459 13.15 10.55 -1.02
N LYS A 460 12.75 11.32 -2.05
CA LYS A 460 13.18 12.72 -2.26
C LYS A 460 14.70 12.97 -2.16
N GLY A 461 15.52 12.12 -2.77
CA GLY A 461 16.98 12.28 -2.74
C GLY A 461 17.72 11.38 -1.74
N LEU A 462 17.01 10.75 -0.81
CA LEU A 462 17.62 9.85 0.17
C LEU A 462 17.74 8.42 -0.38
N SER A 463 18.69 7.66 0.18
CA SER A 463 18.74 6.21 0.00
C SER A 463 17.74 5.52 0.94
N PRO A 464 17.34 4.27 0.64
CA PRO A 464 16.52 3.49 1.55
C PRO A 464 17.10 3.41 2.97
N GLU A 465 18.40 3.14 3.09
CA GLU A 465 19.09 3.05 4.39
C GLU A 465 19.15 4.41 5.11
N ALA A 466 19.38 5.51 4.39
CA ALA A 466 19.38 6.84 4.99
C ALA A 466 17.99 7.24 5.50
N THR A 467 16.93 6.83 4.80
CA THR A 467 15.54 7.06 5.23
C THR A 467 15.26 6.30 6.53
N TYR A 468 15.63 5.02 6.59
CA TYR A 468 15.50 4.23 7.82
C TYR A 468 16.28 4.81 9.00
N ARG A 469 17.54 5.21 8.79
CA ARG A 469 18.35 5.85 9.82
C ARG A 469 17.70 7.11 10.38
N LYS A 470 17.07 7.92 9.53
CA LYS A 470 16.32 9.10 9.96
C LYS A 470 15.16 8.75 10.90
N HIS A 471 14.48 7.62 10.68
CA HIS A 471 13.43 7.18 11.60
C HIS A 471 14.00 6.70 12.94
N LEU A 472 15.14 5.98 12.92
CA LEU A 472 15.85 5.61 14.16
C LEU A 472 16.27 6.85 14.96
N GLU A 473 16.85 7.85 14.30
CA GLU A 473 17.24 9.13 14.90
C GLU A 473 16.03 9.92 15.43
N ALA A 474 14.85 9.73 14.83
CA ALA A 474 13.59 10.29 15.30
C ALA A 474 12.94 9.50 16.45
N GLY A 475 13.59 8.44 16.95
CA GLY A 475 13.14 7.64 18.10
C GLY A 475 12.24 6.45 17.75
N TRP A 476 12.13 6.07 16.47
CA TRP A 476 11.44 4.83 16.10
C TRP A 476 12.25 3.61 16.59
N ALA A 477 11.55 2.59 17.09
CA ALA A 477 12.14 1.33 17.52
C ALA A 477 11.33 0.14 16.96
N PRO A 478 12.00 -0.95 16.54
CA PRO A 478 11.33 -2.14 16.05
C PRO A 478 10.68 -2.95 17.19
N THR A 479 9.57 -3.62 16.89
CA THR A 479 9.08 -4.73 17.71
C THR A 479 9.92 -5.97 17.40
N ALA A 480 10.77 -6.40 18.32
CA ALA A 480 11.63 -7.56 18.11
C ALA A 480 10.86 -8.88 18.22
N MET A 481 11.23 -9.85 17.39
CA MET A 481 10.78 -11.24 17.46
C MET A 481 11.89 -12.12 16.88
N SER A 482 12.24 -13.21 17.56
CA SER A 482 13.27 -14.15 17.12
C SER A 482 12.77 -15.03 15.96
N ARG A 483 13.69 -15.60 15.18
CA ARG A 483 13.32 -16.52 14.09
C ARG A 483 12.45 -17.69 14.55
N ASP A 484 12.72 -18.24 15.73
CA ASP A 484 11.99 -19.38 16.26
C ASP A 484 10.56 -19.02 16.66
N GLU A 485 10.35 -17.82 17.19
CA GLU A 485 9.02 -17.29 17.50
C GLU A 485 8.21 -17.06 16.20
N VAL A 486 8.83 -16.56 15.13
CA VAL A 486 8.18 -16.42 13.81
C VAL A 486 7.78 -17.79 13.24
N ARG A 487 8.66 -18.79 13.32
CA ARG A 487 8.35 -20.17 12.87
C ARG A 487 7.20 -20.75 13.67
N ALA A 488 7.20 -20.56 14.98
CA ALA A 488 6.13 -21.00 15.87
C ALA A 488 4.79 -20.29 15.62
N ALA A 489 4.82 -19.00 15.29
CA ALA A 489 3.63 -18.25 14.88
C ALA A 489 3.01 -18.80 13.58
N CYS A 490 3.84 -19.31 12.67
CA CYS A 490 3.40 -19.96 11.45
C CYS A 490 2.97 -21.43 11.64
N ALA A 491 3.00 -21.97 12.86
CA ALA A 491 2.80 -23.37 13.18
C ALA A 491 1.42 -23.67 13.81
N ARG A 492 0.93 -24.90 13.63
CA ARG A 492 -0.28 -25.40 14.30
C ARG A 492 0.04 -25.75 15.75
N THR A 493 -0.92 -25.53 16.64
CA THR A 493 -0.81 -25.99 18.03
C THR A 493 -1.40 -27.40 18.15
N GLU A 494 -0.60 -28.34 18.64
CA GLU A 494 -1.04 -29.68 19.02
C GLU A 494 -0.78 -29.91 20.49
N GLU A 495 -1.74 -30.49 21.22
CA GLU A 495 -1.53 -30.92 22.60
C GLU A 495 -0.87 -32.31 22.62
N ARG A 496 0.22 -32.46 23.38
CA ARG A 496 0.96 -33.72 23.53
C ARG A 496 1.34 -33.97 24.98
N SER A 497 1.24 -35.22 25.41
CA SER A 497 1.71 -35.68 26.72
C SER A 497 3.20 -35.97 26.68
N VAL A 498 3.93 -35.53 27.69
CA VAL A 498 5.35 -35.84 27.88
C VAL A 498 5.48 -37.23 28.51
N ILE A 499 6.18 -38.13 27.83
CA ILE A 499 6.44 -39.50 28.29
C ILE A 499 7.95 -39.74 28.22
N GLN A 500 8.56 -40.04 29.35
CA GLN A 500 10.00 -40.34 29.47
C GLN A 500 10.88 -39.21 28.92
N GLY A 501 10.52 -37.95 29.21
CA GLY A 501 11.21 -36.76 28.72
C GLY A 501 11.17 -36.57 27.21
N ALA A 502 10.19 -37.19 26.53
CA ALA A 502 9.98 -37.07 25.09
C ALA A 502 8.49 -36.90 24.76
N ILE A 503 8.21 -36.40 23.56
CA ILE A 503 6.87 -36.31 22.98
C ILE A 503 6.84 -37.05 21.64
N SER A 504 5.65 -37.52 21.22
CA SER A 504 5.46 -38.12 19.89
C SER A 504 4.66 -37.19 19.00
N VAL A 505 5.21 -36.83 17.83
CA VAL A 505 4.55 -36.00 16.82
C VAL A 505 4.83 -36.59 15.44
N GLY A 506 3.77 -36.84 14.66
CA GLY A 506 3.88 -37.39 13.32
C GLY A 506 4.58 -38.75 13.25
N GLY A 507 4.48 -39.57 14.31
CA GLY A 507 5.13 -40.88 14.41
C GLY A 507 6.62 -40.85 14.74
N ARG A 508 7.18 -39.67 15.08
CA ARG A 508 8.57 -39.52 15.54
C ARG A 508 8.61 -39.05 17.00
N HIS A 509 9.63 -39.49 17.74
CA HIS A 509 9.91 -39.00 19.08
C HIS A 509 10.79 -37.76 19.05
N TRP A 510 10.51 -36.83 19.96
CA TRP A 510 11.22 -35.55 20.10
C TRP A 510 11.56 -35.32 21.56
N THR A 511 12.76 -34.80 21.84
CA THR A 511 13.24 -34.60 23.20
C THR A 511 14.07 -33.32 23.33
N CYS A 512 14.07 -32.75 24.54
CA CYS A 512 14.99 -31.70 24.98
C CYS A 512 15.21 -31.83 26.50
N PRO A 513 16.27 -31.22 27.05
CA PRO A 513 16.56 -31.27 28.49
C PRO A 513 15.41 -30.77 29.38
N GLU A 514 14.69 -29.74 28.94
CA GLU A 514 13.63 -29.08 29.70
C GLU A 514 12.41 -30.00 29.90
N LEU A 515 12.16 -30.93 28.97
CA LEU A 515 11.06 -31.90 29.09
C LEU A 515 11.18 -32.84 30.29
N GLN A 516 12.38 -32.98 30.88
CA GLN A 516 12.58 -33.86 32.04
C GLN A 516 11.82 -33.40 33.28
N ALA A 517 11.45 -32.11 33.37
CA ALA A 517 10.67 -31.54 34.46
C ALA A 517 9.14 -31.71 34.30
N TYR A 518 8.66 -31.98 33.07
CA TYR A 518 7.24 -31.97 32.71
C TYR A 518 6.66 -33.38 32.52
N GLN A 519 7.23 -34.39 33.18
CA GLN A 519 6.85 -35.79 33.00
C GLN A 519 5.35 -36.01 33.28
N TYR A 520 4.64 -36.67 32.35
CA TYR A 520 3.19 -36.91 32.36
C TYR A 520 2.30 -35.67 32.22
N GLU A 521 2.87 -34.48 32.12
CA GLU A 521 2.10 -33.27 31.82
C GLU A 521 1.74 -33.19 30.35
N LYS A 522 0.68 -32.43 30.07
CA LYS A 522 0.29 -32.04 28.71
C LYS A 522 0.92 -30.69 28.39
N ILE A 523 1.60 -30.63 27.27
CA ILE A 523 2.22 -29.42 26.74
C ILE A 523 1.69 -29.09 25.35
N TRP A 524 1.79 -27.83 24.97
CA TRP A 524 1.45 -27.38 23.62
C TRP A 524 2.69 -27.42 22.74
N VAL A 525 2.54 -28.04 21.58
CA VAL A 525 3.60 -28.22 20.61
C VAL A 525 3.24 -27.43 19.36
N ARG A 526 4.16 -26.57 18.94
CA ARG A 526 4.03 -25.80 17.69
C ARG A 526 4.58 -26.63 16.54
N VAL A 527 3.69 -27.29 15.82
CA VAL A 527 4.01 -28.16 14.68
C VAL A 527 3.94 -27.36 13.37
N PRO A 528 5.06 -27.13 12.67
CA PRO A 528 5.06 -26.41 11.40
C PRO A 528 4.11 -27.05 10.39
N ALA A 529 3.16 -26.28 9.85
CA ALA A 529 2.18 -26.78 8.89
C ALA A 529 2.74 -26.99 7.47
N TYR A 530 4.01 -26.62 7.25
CA TYR A 530 4.57 -26.31 5.94
C TYR A 530 5.88 -27.06 5.61
N HIS A 531 6.45 -27.81 6.57
CA HIS A 531 7.55 -28.75 6.33
C HIS A 531 7.57 -29.83 7.41
N THR A 532 8.33 -30.91 7.18
CA THR A 532 8.71 -31.82 8.28
C THR A 532 9.61 -31.06 9.25
N PRO A 533 9.23 -30.87 10.52
CA PRO A 533 10.04 -30.10 11.46
C PRO A 533 11.45 -30.68 11.56
N ALA A 534 12.44 -29.80 11.72
CA ALA A 534 13.76 -30.19 12.22
C ALA A 534 13.82 -30.01 13.74
N GLU A 535 13.04 -29.06 14.26
CA GLU A 535 12.90 -28.73 15.68
C GLU A 535 11.44 -28.34 15.97
N LEU A 536 11.00 -28.45 17.22
CA LEU A 536 9.65 -28.11 17.68
C LEU A 536 9.70 -27.16 18.87
N LEU A 537 9.02 -26.01 18.80
CA LEU A 537 8.84 -25.14 19.95
C LEU A 537 7.79 -25.75 20.90
N LEU A 538 8.15 -25.82 22.17
CA LEU A 538 7.31 -26.32 23.25
C LEU A 538 6.85 -25.17 24.15
N LEU A 539 5.56 -25.15 24.44
CA LEU A 539 4.91 -24.22 25.35
C LEU A 539 4.21 -25.00 26.47
N ASP A 540 4.17 -24.43 27.67
CA ASP A 540 3.38 -25.00 28.76
C ASP A 540 1.87 -24.75 28.55
N ARG A 541 1.05 -25.21 29.49
CA ARG A 541 -0.42 -25.04 29.44
C ARG A 541 -0.89 -23.59 29.57
N HIS A 542 -0.02 -22.68 29.98
CA HIS A 542 -0.29 -21.25 30.13
C HIS A 542 0.21 -20.43 28.94
N GLY A 543 0.91 -21.08 27.99
CA GLY A 543 1.47 -20.47 26.80
C GLY A 543 2.90 -19.94 26.96
N GLU A 544 3.54 -20.19 28.10
CA GLU A 544 4.93 -19.81 28.35
C GLU A 544 5.92 -20.77 27.70
N ARG A 545 7.08 -20.26 27.29
CA ARG A 545 8.10 -21.04 26.59
C ARG A 545 8.75 -22.08 27.50
N VAL A 546 8.68 -23.36 27.11
CA VAL A 546 9.36 -24.47 27.80
C VAL A 546 10.75 -24.73 27.18
N GLY A 547 10.83 -24.87 25.86
CA GLY A 547 12.08 -25.24 25.20
C GLY A 547 11.93 -25.57 23.71
N ILE A 548 13.01 -26.00 23.07
CA ILE A 548 13.04 -26.44 21.67
C ILE A 548 13.43 -27.91 21.61
N ALA A 549 12.54 -28.76 21.09
CA ALA A 549 12.77 -30.20 20.97
C ALA A 549 13.37 -30.57 19.61
N SER A 550 14.38 -31.43 19.63
CA SER A 550 14.98 -32.06 18.45
C SER A 550 14.51 -33.52 18.31
N PRO A 551 14.59 -34.14 17.11
CA PRO A 551 14.26 -35.54 16.92
C PRO A 551 15.11 -36.42 17.83
N ASP A 552 14.48 -37.38 18.49
CA ASP A 552 15.23 -38.35 19.29
C ASP A 552 16.06 -39.26 18.38
N ILE A 553 17.27 -39.56 18.81
CA ILE A 553 18.22 -40.39 18.07
C ILE A 553 18.08 -41.82 18.57
N GLU A 554 17.66 -42.72 17.67
CA GLU A 554 17.64 -44.15 17.96
C GLU A 554 19.07 -44.70 17.93
N PHE A 555 19.47 -45.36 19.02
CA PHE A 555 20.74 -46.07 19.12
C PHE A 555 20.51 -47.57 19.04
N HIS A 556 21.39 -48.28 18.34
CA HIS A 556 21.42 -49.75 18.41
C HIS A 556 21.68 -50.20 19.86
N PRO A 557 21.06 -51.30 20.37
CA PRO A 557 21.22 -51.73 21.77
C PRO A 557 22.66 -51.95 22.24
N LEU A 558 23.59 -52.19 21.32
CA LEU A 558 25.01 -52.41 21.59
C LEU A 558 25.89 -51.15 21.37
N ASP A 559 25.33 -50.02 20.96
CA ASP A 559 26.08 -48.77 20.76
C ASP A 559 26.36 -48.09 22.12
N LYS A 560 27.64 -47.98 22.48
CA LYS A 560 28.10 -47.33 23.72
C LYS A 560 27.65 -45.87 23.85
N ARG A 561 27.39 -45.18 22.73
CA ARG A 561 26.84 -43.81 22.73
C ARG A 561 25.43 -43.76 23.30
N GLY A 562 24.62 -44.81 23.11
CA GLY A 562 23.29 -44.93 23.70
C GLY A 562 23.34 -44.98 25.23
N ALA A 563 24.24 -45.80 25.80
CA ALA A 563 24.42 -45.90 27.25
C ALA A 563 24.88 -44.58 27.88
N LYS A 564 25.82 -43.87 27.23
CA LYS A 564 26.28 -42.55 27.69
C LYS A 564 25.17 -41.51 27.65
N THR A 565 24.36 -41.50 26.60
CA THR A 565 23.21 -40.59 26.45
C THR A 565 22.13 -40.87 27.49
N SER A 566 21.84 -42.15 27.78
CA SER A 566 20.89 -42.54 28.83
C SER A 566 21.33 -42.08 30.22
N ALA A 567 22.60 -42.28 30.59
CA ALA A 567 23.14 -41.81 31.87
C ALA A 567 23.08 -40.27 31.99
N GLN A 568 23.35 -39.55 30.90
CA GLN A 568 23.22 -38.10 30.87
C GLN A 568 21.77 -37.64 31.05
N ARG A 569 20.80 -38.28 30.38
CA ARG A 569 19.36 -38.00 30.56
C ARG A 569 18.91 -38.24 31.99
N ALA A 570 19.29 -39.37 32.58
CA ALA A 570 19.01 -39.65 33.98
C ALA A 570 19.54 -38.54 34.87
N LYS A 571 20.80 -38.14 34.72
CA LYS A 571 21.40 -37.05 35.51
C LYS A 571 20.61 -35.74 35.39
N VAL A 572 20.21 -35.34 34.18
CA VAL A 572 19.41 -34.13 33.95
C VAL A 572 18.04 -34.25 34.63
N HIS A 573 17.37 -35.41 34.53
CA HIS A 573 16.11 -35.66 35.22
C HIS A 573 16.25 -35.56 36.75
N TRP A 574 17.26 -36.20 37.33
CA TRP A 574 17.54 -36.11 38.77
C TRP A 574 17.78 -34.66 39.23
N GLN A 575 18.46 -33.85 38.41
CA GLN A 575 18.67 -32.43 38.69
C GLN A 575 17.36 -31.65 38.64
N ALA A 576 16.56 -31.82 37.58
CA ALA A 576 15.27 -31.15 37.42
C ALA A 576 14.31 -31.46 38.60
N VAL A 577 14.22 -32.72 39.02
CA VAL A 577 13.39 -33.13 40.17
C VAL A 577 13.89 -32.48 41.47
N ARG A 578 15.21 -32.42 41.68
CA ARG A 578 15.79 -31.76 42.87
C ARG A 578 15.57 -30.25 42.89
N ASP A 579 15.58 -29.60 41.74
CA ASP A 579 15.33 -28.17 41.66
C ASP A 579 13.84 -27.87 41.91
N LEU A 580 12.92 -28.74 41.46
CA LEU A 580 11.51 -28.68 41.80
C LEU A 580 11.27 -28.89 43.31
N ASP A 581 11.89 -29.91 43.88
CA ASP A 581 11.85 -30.20 45.33
C ASP A 581 12.28 -28.98 46.17
N ARG A 582 13.40 -28.34 45.80
CA ARG A 582 13.89 -27.12 46.48
C ARG A 582 12.97 -25.91 46.31
N SER A 583 12.16 -25.88 45.25
CA SER A 583 11.29 -24.74 44.93
C SER A 583 9.99 -24.70 45.72
N ALA A 584 9.64 -25.77 46.43
CA ALA A 584 8.39 -25.92 47.16
C ALA A 584 8.61 -26.33 48.62
N PRO A 585 7.73 -25.94 49.55
CA PRO A 585 7.80 -26.42 50.93
C PRO A 585 7.31 -27.87 51.05
N ASP A 586 7.90 -28.61 51.98
CA ASP A 586 7.44 -29.94 52.37
C ASP A 586 6.10 -29.84 53.10
N ILE A 587 5.06 -30.49 52.56
CA ILE A 587 3.73 -30.56 53.16
C ILE A 587 3.33 -32.03 53.33
N ASP A 588 2.99 -32.40 54.57
CA ASP A 588 2.35 -33.69 54.84
C ASP A 588 0.87 -33.63 54.41
N VAL A 589 0.62 -34.06 53.18
CA VAL A 589 -0.72 -34.12 52.59
C VAL A 589 -1.63 -35.08 53.36
N ALA A 590 -1.09 -36.19 53.86
CA ALA A 590 -1.87 -37.19 54.58
C ALA A 590 -2.41 -36.62 55.90
N ALA A 591 -1.54 -36.01 56.71
CA ALA A 591 -1.95 -35.35 57.95
C ALA A 591 -3.00 -34.26 57.69
N ARG A 592 -2.85 -33.49 56.61
CA ARG A 592 -3.80 -32.42 56.26
C ARG A 592 -5.15 -32.95 55.78
N LEU A 593 -5.19 -34.07 55.05
CA LEU A 593 -6.43 -34.74 54.63
C LEU A 593 -7.12 -35.40 55.82
N ILE A 594 -6.38 -36.02 56.73
CA ILE A 594 -6.90 -36.60 57.97
C ILE A 594 -7.54 -35.51 58.83
N ALA A 595 -6.81 -34.43 59.12
CA ALA A 595 -7.34 -33.30 59.90
C ALA A 595 -8.59 -32.67 59.25
N ARG A 596 -8.66 -32.64 57.91
CA ARG A 596 -9.85 -32.17 57.19
C ARG A 596 -11.04 -33.12 57.34
N GLY A 597 -10.80 -34.43 57.37
CA GLY A 597 -11.80 -35.44 57.62
C GLY A 597 -12.33 -35.36 59.06
N GLU A 598 -11.43 -35.23 60.03
CA GLU A 598 -11.76 -35.09 61.45
C GLU A 598 -12.53 -33.79 61.76
N ALA A 599 -12.28 -32.72 60.98
CA ALA A 599 -13.01 -31.46 61.12
C ALA A 599 -14.41 -31.48 60.46
N GLN A 600 -14.81 -32.54 59.78
CA GLN A 600 -16.19 -32.66 59.28
C GLN A 600 -17.13 -32.98 60.46
N PRO A 601 -18.29 -32.31 60.56
CA PRO A 601 -19.28 -32.67 61.55
C PRO A 601 -19.76 -34.10 61.29
N ASP A 602 -19.93 -34.87 62.36
CA ASP A 602 -20.54 -36.20 62.27
C ASP A 602 -21.91 -36.09 61.58
N THR A 603 -22.14 -36.93 60.58
CA THR A 603 -23.46 -37.04 59.95
C THR A 603 -24.44 -37.55 61.00
N ILE A 604 -25.31 -36.68 61.49
CA ILE A 604 -26.43 -37.06 62.35
C ILE A 604 -27.39 -37.88 61.47
N PRO A 605 -27.55 -39.20 61.70
CA PRO A 605 -28.49 -40.00 60.93
C PRO A 605 -29.91 -39.52 61.26
N ASN A 606 -30.80 -39.45 60.25
CA ASN A 606 -32.22 -39.24 60.51
C ASN A 606 -32.76 -40.34 61.43
N GLU A 607 -33.74 -40.02 62.28
CA GLU A 607 -34.41 -41.03 63.11
C GLU A 607 -34.94 -42.17 62.22
N PRO A 608 -34.55 -43.43 62.49
CA PRO A 608 -35.01 -44.55 61.70
C PRO A 608 -36.51 -44.76 61.91
N VAL A 609 -37.27 -44.79 60.81
CA VAL A 609 -38.74 -44.98 60.79
C VAL A 609 -39.17 -46.36 61.31
N GLY A 610 -38.23 -47.28 61.54
CA GLY A 610 -38.45 -48.57 62.18
C GLY A 610 -37.15 -49.35 62.36
N VAL A 611 -37.06 -50.11 63.46
CA VAL A 611 -35.94 -51.01 63.73
C VAL A 611 -36.32 -52.42 63.24
N VAL A 612 -35.64 -52.91 62.21
CA VAL A 612 -35.73 -54.32 61.79
C VAL A 612 -34.68 -55.10 62.57
N SER A 613 -35.09 -55.89 63.56
CA SER A 613 -34.17 -56.81 64.26
C SER A 613 -33.95 -58.06 63.41
N TYR A 614 -32.69 -58.40 63.16
CA TYR A 614 -32.27 -59.59 62.42
C TYR A 614 -31.29 -60.42 63.27
N ASP A 615 -31.51 -61.73 63.33
CA ASP A 615 -30.72 -62.69 64.10
C ASP A 615 -29.36 -62.98 63.40
N PRO A 616 -28.20 -62.67 64.02
CA PRO A 616 -26.89 -62.79 63.39
C PRO A 616 -26.39 -64.23 63.16
N GLU A 617 -27.02 -65.25 63.75
CA GLU A 617 -26.49 -66.63 63.71
C GLU A 617 -26.55 -67.31 62.33
N LYS A 618 -27.20 -66.70 61.32
CA LYS A 618 -27.40 -67.30 59.99
C LYS A 618 -26.49 -66.79 58.87
N ARG A 619 -25.40 -66.06 59.16
CA ARG A 619 -24.53 -65.48 58.12
C ARG A 619 -23.24 -66.29 57.88
N PRO A 620 -22.94 -66.73 56.63
CA PRO A 620 -21.70 -67.45 56.31
C PRO A 620 -20.47 -66.55 56.05
N ALA A 621 -20.51 -65.25 56.34
CA ALA A 621 -19.40 -64.32 56.08
C ALA A 621 -19.10 -63.38 57.25
N ARG A 622 -17.82 -63.36 57.67
CA ARG A 622 -17.26 -62.41 58.65
C ARG A 622 -16.99 -61.06 58.00
N ILE A 623 -17.69 -60.01 58.43
CA ILE A 623 -17.31 -58.61 58.14
C ILE A 623 -16.47 -58.12 59.32
N VAL A 624 -15.22 -57.74 59.07
CA VAL A 624 -14.36 -57.10 60.07
C VAL A 624 -14.66 -55.61 60.06
N MET A 625 -15.31 -55.11 61.10
CA MET A 625 -15.45 -53.67 61.33
C MET A 625 -14.13 -53.10 61.85
N PRO A 626 -13.73 -51.87 61.48
CA PRO A 626 -12.52 -51.26 62.00
C PRO A 626 -12.62 -51.15 63.53
N LYS A 627 -11.68 -51.77 64.25
CA LYS A 627 -11.61 -51.71 65.72
C LYS A 627 -11.48 -50.25 66.14
N ARG A 628 -12.33 -49.83 67.09
CA ARG A 628 -12.16 -48.57 67.83
C ARG A 628 -10.74 -48.60 68.47
N PRO A 629 -9.93 -47.53 68.36
CA PRO A 629 -8.57 -47.56 68.89
C PRO A 629 -8.61 -47.86 70.39
N LEU A 630 -7.93 -48.94 70.80
CA LEU A 630 -7.79 -49.33 72.20
C LEU A 630 -6.80 -48.38 72.90
N PRO A 631 -6.97 -48.10 74.20
CA PRO A 631 -6.00 -47.35 74.99
C PRO A 631 -4.61 -48.00 74.90
N ALA A 632 -3.55 -47.17 74.86
CA ALA A 632 -2.18 -47.59 74.55
C ALA A 632 -1.63 -48.75 75.40
N ASP A 633 -2.15 -48.93 76.61
CA ASP A 633 -1.73 -49.98 77.55
C ASP A 633 -2.23 -51.38 77.17
N GLU A 634 -3.39 -51.49 76.53
CA GLU A 634 -3.90 -52.78 76.01
C GLU A 634 -3.19 -53.19 74.72
N CYS A 635 -2.77 -52.22 73.90
CA CYS A 635 -2.02 -52.48 72.68
C CYS A 635 -0.63 -53.07 72.97
N ARG A 636 0.04 -52.59 74.03
CA ARG A 636 1.31 -53.17 74.50
C ARG A 636 1.14 -54.61 75.00
N ARG A 637 0.06 -54.90 75.75
CA ARG A 637 -0.24 -56.27 76.21
C ARG A 637 -0.51 -57.25 75.07
N GLU A 638 -1.30 -56.85 74.06
CA GLU A 638 -1.53 -57.66 72.86
C GLU A 638 -0.22 -57.91 72.06
N GLN A 639 0.70 -56.94 72.08
CA GLN A 639 1.98 -57.04 71.37
C GLN A 639 2.96 -57.96 72.11
N ASP A 640 3.00 -57.89 73.44
CA ASP A 640 3.81 -58.78 74.29
C ASP A 640 3.29 -60.23 74.24
N GLU A 641 1.97 -60.44 74.25
CA GLU A 641 1.36 -61.78 74.07
C GLU A 641 1.66 -62.36 72.68
N ARG A 642 1.63 -61.53 71.63
CA ARG A 642 2.01 -61.97 70.27
C ARG A 642 3.48 -62.35 70.16
N ILE A 643 4.38 -61.57 70.76
CA ILE A 643 5.82 -61.88 70.79
C ILE A 643 6.07 -63.16 71.58
N SER A 644 5.39 -63.35 72.73
CA SER A 644 5.43 -64.59 73.51
C SER A 644 4.98 -65.80 72.69
N THR A 645 3.86 -65.67 71.97
CA THR A 645 3.29 -66.76 71.18
C THR A 645 4.18 -67.12 69.98
N GLN A 646 4.82 -66.13 69.35
CA GLN A 646 5.78 -66.36 68.27
C GLN A 646 7.10 -66.96 68.75
N LEU A 647 7.58 -66.58 69.95
CA LEU A 647 8.75 -67.20 70.58
C LEU A 647 8.51 -68.65 70.97
N ASP A 648 7.31 -68.98 71.46
CA ASP A 648 6.92 -70.37 71.76
C ASP A 648 6.75 -71.20 70.48
N LEU A 649 6.27 -70.60 69.39
CA LEU A 649 6.22 -71.25 68.08
C LEU A 649 7.63 -71.51 67.52
N ALA A 650 8.55 -70.54 67.66
CA ALA A 650 9.94 -70.67 67.23
C ALA A 650 10.71 -71.73 68.04
N LYS A 651 10.47 -71.82 69.36
CA LYS A 651 11.03 -72.87 70.23
C LYS A 651 10.54 -74.28 69.86
N ARG A 652 9.31 -74.41 69.34
CA ARG A 652 8.77 -75.69 68.84
C ARG A 652 9.32 -76.10 67.46
N ILE A 653 9.89 -75.17 66.71
CA ILE A 653 10.45 -75.42 65.37
C ILE A 653 11.96 -75.71 65.41
N LEU A 654 12.65 -75.23 66.45
CA LEU A 654 14.10 -75.39 66.65
C LEU A 654 14.48 -76.45 67.72
N GLY A 655 13.52 -77.23 68.21
CA GLY A 655 13.72 -78.35 69.13
C GLY A 655 13.54 -79.69 68.45
#